data_AF-A0A1E4CFM9-F1
#
_entry.id   AF-A0A1E4CFM9-F1
#
_cell.length_a   1.000
_cell.length_b   1.000
_cell.length_c   1.000
_cell.angle_alpha   90.00
_cell.angle_beta   90.00
_cell.angle_gamma   90.00
#
_symmetry.space_group_name_H-M   'P 1'
#
loop_
_entity.id
_entity.type
_entity.pdbx_description
1 polymer ?
#
loop_
_entity_poly.entity_id
_entity_poly.type
_entity_poly.pdbx_seq_one_letter_code
_entity_poly.pdbx_strand_id
1 'polypeptide(L)'
;MRARLWLALTAAAAIVLGSATAIVLGGATAAIATGPVALSSSRVVDQSGVLSGAQVSEVDTRLRALTAKSGVDLWVAYVPQFTDPSTPEDWANQTAQNNGLGPHQYLLAISTDGRQYYLSGSSAGPVTGDELTTIERERVQPALSADNWVGAATSAADGLADAIAGGTGGAGVDAAGIITPILLVIVVIALAGLIIWIVMRSRRRRSPAGPGTETPPAPVSIEDLTRRASSALVQTDDAVKTSEQELGFARAQFGDEAAREFESALASAKAQLDEAFALRQKLDDESPDSDDDTRAWNMRIIELCEAADAHLDEKAAAFDDLRKLEQNAPDALARLREKKESVAGAHDAAVATLTGLTSAYDPLALTAIADNPEQASQRLAFADTLLDTAAAQIAAGNTSAAAVSIRAAEDAVAQAEMLHNAVARMSADLAQAETDAAALIADLETDLAAATALPDPDGRLAPVIAATRAQVEAARPLVTGPGKRPLFAREGLDRANAQIDAVLAGIRDEQERAARASAQLGGLLAQAQGEISAAEDFISSRRGAVGAEARTRLAEAGASLVQARQLQQNDPAQALAAAQRAHELATQAMQAAQNDVGVFQSGMFGGSGGSQRTGSGGDMMGAILGGIVLNSLLNGGGGSRSRSGGGFGGLGGGGSISPGGFGGAGSRARRGGGRF
;
A
#
# COMPACT_ATOMS: atom_id res chain seq x y z
N MET A 1 62.52 -54.08 -28.57
CA MET A 1 63.68 -53.16 -28.71
C MET A 1 63.17 -51.82 -29.22
N ARG A 2 63.93 -50.71 -29.02
CA ARG A 2 63.91 -49.39 -29.72
C ARG A 2 62.63 -49.07 -30.55
N ALA A 3 61.66 -48.23 -30.17
CA ALA A 3 61.62 -46.83 -29.64
C ALA A 3 61.72 -45.70 -30.70
N ARG A 4 60.91 -44.63 -30.53
CA ARG A 4 60.88 -43.31 -31.25
C ARG A 4 60.24 -43.34 -32.67
N LEU A 5 59.56 -42.32 -33.24
CA LEU A 5 59.02 -40.95 -32.92
C LEU A 5 58.05 -40.56 -34.11
N TRP A 6 57.09 -39.62 -34.14
CA TRP A 6 56.26 -38.85 -33.16
C TRP A 6 55.19 -37.97 -33.89
N LEU A 7 54.01 -37.69 -33.27
CA LEU A 7 53.01 -36.64 -33.61
C LEU A 7 52.32 -36.63 -35.02
N ALA A 8 51.14 -36.03 -35.26
CA ALA A 8 50.17 -35.27 -34.43
C ALA A 8 48.69 -35.44 -34.92
N LEU A 9 47.73 -35.31 -33.98
CA LEU A 9 46.36 -34.72 -34.01
C LEU A 9 45.43 -34.83 -35.28
N THR A 10 44.10 -35.02 -35.19
CA THR A 10 43.15 -35.03 -34.04
C THR A 10 41.92 -35.95 -34.29
N ALA A 11 41.09 -36.15 -33.25
CA ALA A 11 39.85 -36.94 -33.21
C ALA A 11 38.85 -36.66 -34.38
N ALA A 12 38.09 -37.60 -34.94
CA ALA A 12 37.41 -38.82 -34.44
C ALA A 12 35.99 -38.59 -33.88
N ALA A 13 34.98 -39.04 -34.64
CA ALA A 13 33.58 -39.19 -34.24
C ALA A 13 33.06 -40.51 -34.84
N ALA A 14 32.25 -41.28 -34.08
CA ALA A 14 31.81 -42.62 -34.44
C ALA A 14 30.31 -42.69 -34.77
N ILE A 15 29.93 -43.59 -35.67
CA ILE A 15 28.58 -43.75 -36.23
C ILE A 15 27.97 -45.10 -35.77
N VAL A 16 26.64 -45.19 -35.84
CA VAL A 16 25.74 -46.37 -36.04
C VAL A 16 24.66 -46.37 -34.94
N LEU A 17 23.42 -45.88 -35.15
CA LEU A 17 22.39 -46.20 -36.15
C LEU A 17 21.78 -47.62 -35.95
N GLY A 18 20.72 -47.69 -35.12
CA GLY A 18 19.87 -48.87 -34.89
C GLY A 18 18.43 -48.43 -34.65
N SER A 19 17.47 -48.97 -35.40
CA SER A 19 16.13 -48.40 -35.55
C SER A 19 15.11 -48.91 -34.53
N ALA A 20 14.37 -47.99 -33.90
CA ALA A 20 13.11 -48.28 -33.19
C ALA A 20 12.04 -47.25 -33.60
N THR A 21 10.94 -47.73 -34.20
CA THR A 21 9.85 -46.88 -34.70
C THR A 21 8.92 -46.46 -33.55
N ALA A 22 9.24 -45.34 -32.89
CA ALA A 22 8.32 -44.74 -31.93
C ALA A 22 7.15 -44.06 -32.66
N ILE A 23 5.92 -44.47 -32.34
CA ILE A 23 4.73 -43.77 -32.81
C ILE A 23 4.68 -42.41 -32.12
N VAL A 24 4.75 -41.33 -32.89
CA VAL A 24 4.54 -39.96 -32.38
C VAL A 24 3.06 -39.76 -32.12
N LEU A 25 2.57 -40.34 -31.03
CA LEU A 25 1.41 -39.77 -30.33
C LEU A 25 1.92 -38.48 -29.68
N GLY A 26 1.84 -37.40 -30.45
CA GLY A 26 2.01 -36.03 -29.96
C GLY A 26 0.88 -35.70 -29.00
N GLY A 27 0.94 -36.25 -27.79
CA GLY A 27 0.16 -35.81 -26.67
C GLY A 27 0.58 -34.39 -26.36
N ALA A 28 -0.12 -33.43 -26.96
CA ALA A 28 -0.10 -32.06 -26.49
C ALA A 28 -0.58 -32.12 -25.04
N THR A 29 0.37 -32.05 -24.11
CA THR A 29 0.09 -31.71 -22.71
C THR A 29 -0.65 -30.39 -22.77
N ALA A 30 -1.97 -30.44 -22.53
CA ALA A 30 -2.75 -29.23 -22.43
C ALA A 30 -2.06 -28.37 -21.38
N ALA A 31 -1.58 -27.19 -21.78
CA ALA A 31 -0.96 -26.25 -20.87
C ALA A 31 -2.04 -25.82 -19.88
N ILE A 32 -2.08 -26.49 -18.72
CA ILE A 32 -2.97 -26.15 -17.63
C ILE A 32 -2.54 -24.75 -17.22
N ALA A 33 -3.39 -23.76 -17.51
CA ALA A 33 -3.09 -22.38 -17.15
C ALA A 33 -2.88 -22.33 -15.63
N THR A 34 -1.67 -21.95 -15.23
CA THR A 34 -1.30 -21.75 -13.84
C THR A 34 -1.92 -20.43 -13.39
N GLY A 35 -3.21 -20.50 -13.09
CA GLY A 35 -3.98 -19.38 -12.58
C GLY A 35 -3.62 -19.03 -11.13
N PRO A 36 -4.25 -17.98 -10.57
CA PRO A 36 -4.02 -17.53 -9.20
C PRO A 36 -4.24 -18.66 -8.18
N VAL A 37 -3.24 -18.93 -7.33
CA VAL A 37 -3.29 -20.05 -6.38
C VAL A 37 -4.18 -19.74 -5.17
N ALA A 38 -4.77 -20.78 -4.57
CA ALA A 38 -5.39 -20.67 -3.25
C ALA A 38 -4.30 -20.70 -2.17
N LEU A 39 -4.24 -19.64 -1.35
CA LEU A 39 -3.36 -19.56 -0.19
C LEU A 39 -4.06 -20.25 1.00
N SER A 40 -3.29 -21.04 1.76
CA SER A 40 -3.82 -21.88 2.83
C SER A 40 -3.35 -21.39 4.22
N SER A 41 -3.58 -22.19 5.26
CA SER A 41 -3.02 -21.97 6.59
C SER A 41 -1.49 -22.19 6.66
N SER A 42 -0.87 -22.75 5.62
CA SER A 42 0.58 -22.66 5.39
C SER A 42 0.90 -21.42 4.56
N ARG A 43 1.98 -20.72 4.94
CA ARG A 43 2.42 -19.48 4.28
C ARG A 43 3.22 -19.72 2.99
N VAL A 44 3.52 -20.97 2.68
CA VAL A 44 4.33 -21.38 1.52
C VAL A 44 3.49 -22.28 0.62
N VAL A 45 3.40 -21.93 -0.66
CA VAL A 45 2.79 -22.74 -1.72
C VAL A 45 3.87 -23.02 -2.76
N ASP A 46 4.31 -24.27 -2.87
CA ASP A 46 5.24 -24.70 -3.92
C ASP A 46 4.54 -25.67 -4.88
N GLN A 47 4.28 -25.21 -6.10
CA GLN A 47 3.78 -26.01 -7.22
C GLN A 47 4.87 -26.39 -8.22
N SER A 48 6.07 -25.81 -8.10
CA SER A 48 7.23 -26.15 -8.93
C SER A 48 8.02 -27.34 -8.37
N GLY A 49 7.94 -27.59 -7.06
CA GLY A 49 8.72 -28.61 -6.36
C GLY A 49 10.19 -28.22 -6.16
N VAL A 50 10.47 -26.92 -6.04
CA VAL A 50 11.82 -26.37 -5.86
C VAL A 50 12.29 -26.38 -4.40
N LEU A 51 11.37 -26.54 -3.43
CA LEU A 51 11.70 -26.66 -2.01
C LEU A 51 11.49 -28.09 -1.49
N SER A 52 12.47 -28.60 -0.74
CA SER A 52 12.24 -29.79 0.10
C SER A 52 11.36 -29.46 1.30
N GLY A 53 10.71 -30.47 1.90
CA GLY A 53 9.84 -30.26 3.07
C GLY A 53 10.53 -29.62 4.28
N ALA A 54 11.85 -29.78 4.42
CA ALA A 54 12.64 -29.08 5.43
C ALA A 54 12.72 -27.56 5.13
N GLN A 55 12.99 -27.20 3.87
CA GLN A 55 13.07 -25.80 3.42
C GLN A 55 11.69 -25.11 3.44
N VAL A 56 10.61 -25.84 3.15
CA VAL A 56 9.23 -25.33 3.35
C VAL A 56 9.00 -24.99 4.83
N SER A 57 9.43 -25.84 5.76
CA SER A 57 9.32 -25.57 7.19
C SER A 57 10.21 -24.39 7.62
N GLU A 58 11.44 -24.28 7.10
CA GLU A 58 12.37 -23.20 7.37
C GLU A 58 11.80 -21.83 6.95
N VAL A 59 11.25 -21.75 5.73
CA VAL A 59 10.59 -20.55 5.22
C VAL A 59 9.33 -20.23 6.03
N ASP A 60 8.43 -21.19 6.29
CA ASP A 60 7.22 -20.95 7.11
C ASP A 60 7.58 -20.49 8.53
N THR A 61 8.68 -20.97 9.12
CA THR A 61 9.25 -20.45 10.39
C THR A 61 9.73 -19.00 10.26
N ARG A 62 10.50 -18.65 9.22
CA ARG A 62 10.96 -17.26 9.00
C ARG A 62 9.79 -16.29 8.80
N LEU A 63 8.76 -16.71 8.06
CA LEU A 63 7.55 -15.94 7.79
C LEU A 63 6.70 -15.73 9.06
N ARG A 64 6.60 -16.73 9.95
CA ARG A 64 5.98 -16.55 11.28
C ARG A 64 6.77 -15.56 12.14
N ALA A 65 8.10 -15.63 12.11
CA ALA A 65 8.96 -14.71 12.86
C ALA A 65 8.87 -13.26 12.34
N LEU A 66 8.65 -13.05 11.03
CA LEU A 66 8.28 -11.74 10.48
C LEU A 66 6.96 -11.23 11.10
N THR A 67 5.91 -12.05 11.12
CA THR A 67 4.61 -11.64 11.69
C THR A 67 4.71 -11.32 13.18
N ALA A 68 5.47 -12.10 13.94
CA ALA A 68 5.69 -11.85 15.37
C ALA A 68 6.53 -10.58 15.63
N LYS A 69 7.55 -10.28 14.80
CA LYS A 69 8.46 -9.14 14.99
C LYS A 69 7.90 -7.81 14.43
N SER A 70 7.16 -7.86 13.32
CA SER A 70 6.84 -6.67 12.51
C SER A 70 5.35 -6.50 12.20
N GLY A 71 4.46 -7.35 12.73
CA GLY A 71 3.01 -7.17 12.61
C GLY A 71 2.46 -7.25 11.18
N VAL A 72 3.15 -7.95 10.28
CA VAL A 72 2.73 -8.18 8.89
C VAL A 72 2.82 -9.65 8.49
N ASP A 73 1.98 -10.05 7.56
CA ASP A 73 2.01 -11.38 6.97
C ASP A 73 2.69 -11.33 5.60
N LEU A 74 3.57 -12.29 5.33
CA LEU A 74 4.03 -12.61 3.97
C LEU A 74 3.64 -14.07 3.66
N TRP A 75 3.10 -14.27 2.46
CA TRP A 75 3.00 -15.58 1.79
C TRP A 75 3.99 -15.65 0.63
N VAL A 76 4.41 -16.86 0.28
CA VAL A 76 5.28 -17.12 -0.87
C VAL A 76 4.67 -18.21 -1.76
N ALA A 77 4.60 -17.94 -3.06
CA ALA A 77 4.08 -18.87 -4.07
C ALA A 77 5.12 -19.13 -5.16
N TYR A 78 5.62 -20.37 -5.26
CA TYR A 78 6.46 -20.85 -6.36
C TYR A 78 5.57 -21.59 -7.36
N VAL A 79 5.59 -21.14 -8.61
CA VAL A 79 4.82 -21.70 -9.72
C VAL A 79 5.70 -21.86 -10.95
N PRO A 80 5.41 -22.80 -11.88
CA PRO A 80 6.24 -22.97 -13.08
C PRO A 80 6.28 -21.71 -13.96
N GLN A 81 5.10 -21.17 -14.32
CA GLN A 81 4.99 -20.00 -15.18
C GLN A 81 3.71 -19.19 -14.88
N PHE A 82 3.77 -17.86 -14.98
CA PHE A 82 2.56 -17.02 -15.00
C PHE A 82 1.91 -17.09 -16.40
N THR A 83 0.71 -17.66 -16.50
CA THR A 83 0.03 -17.85 -17.80
C THR A 83 -1.34 -17.16 -17.90
N ASP A 84 -2.05 -17.01 -16.78
CA ASP A 84 -3.36 -16.34 -16.71
C ASP A 84 -3.59 -15.76 -15.30
N PRO A 85 -3.32 -14.47 -15.03
CA PRO A 85 -2.65 -13.50 -15.90
C PRO A 85 -1.21 -13.89 -16.28
N SER A 86 -0.71 -13.34 -17.39
CA SER A 86 0.65 -13.61 -17.89
C SER A 86 1.73 -12.60 -17.46
N THR A 87 1.35 -11.53 -16.74
CA THR A 87 2.30 -10.60 -16.12
C THR A 87 2.53 -10.98 -14.65
N PRO A 88 3.74 -10.79 -14.09
CA PRO A 88 4.00 -11.07 -12.67
C PRO A 88 3.15 -10.18 -11.74
N GLU A 89 3.00 -8.90 -12.10
CA GLU A 89 2.20 -7.92 -11.36
C GLU A 89 0.73 -8.35 -11.28
N ASP A 90 0.08 -8.58 -12.43
CA ASP A 90 -1.34 -8.93 -12.48
C ASP A 90 -1.57 -10.28 -11.80
N TRP A 91 -0.69 -11.27 -11.99
CA TRP A 91 -0.84 -12.59 -11.38
C TRP A 91 -0.71 -12.53 -9.85
N ALA A 92 0.29 -11.83 -9.32
CA ALA A 92 0.48 -11.68 -7.88
C ALA A 92 -0.63 -10.83 -7.25
N ASN A 93 -0.99 -9.70 -7.88
CA ASN A 93 -2.07 -8.84 -7.40
C ASN A 93 -3.44 -9.54 -7.48
N GLN A 94 -3.72 -10.33 -8.51
CA GLN A 94 -4.96 -11.13 -8.61
C GLN A 94 -4.97 -12.27 -7.59
N THR A 95 -3.84 -12.94 -7.34
CA THR A 95 -3.73 -13.96 -6.30
C THR A 95 -3.98 -13.38 -4.91
N ALA A 96 -3.37 -12.23 -4.58
CA ALA A 96 -3.61 -11.58 -3.31
C ALA A 96 -5.07 -11.08 -3.15
N GLN A 97 -5.71 -10.62 -4.23
CA GLN A 97 -7.13 -10.24 -4.23
C GLN A 97 -8.06 -11.46 -4.06
N ASN A 98 -7.83 -12.55 -4.81
CA ASN A 98 -8.65 -13.77 -4.75
C ASN A 98 -8.64 -14.43 -3.36
N ASN A 99 -7.55 -14.26 -2.61
CA ASN A 99 -7.40 -14.76 -1.24
C ASN A 99 -7.70 -13.71 -0.16
N GLY A 100 -8.16 -12.50 -0.54
CA GLY A 100 -8.63 -11.48 0.39
C GLY A 100 -7.54 -10.80 1.24
N LEU A 101 -6.28 -10.80 0.81
CA LEU A 101 -5.16 -10.27 1.62
C LEU A 101 -5.34 -8.76 1.89
N GLY A 102 -5.38 -8.40 3.18
CA GLY A 102 -5.54 -7.04 3.68
C GLY A 102 -4.29 -6.15 3.57
N PRO A 103 -4.30 -4.95 4.20
CA PRO A 103 -3.22 -3.97 4.02
C PRO A 103 -1.85 -4.41 4.57
N HIS A 104 -1.85 -5.18 5.67
CA HIS A 104 -0.63 -5.72 6.31
C HIS A 104 -0.19 -7.08 5.71
N GLN A 105 -0.71 -7.45 4.53
CA GLN A 105 -0.62 -8.81 4.00
C GLN A 105 -0.06 -8.83 2.57
N TYR A 106 1.14 -9.40 2.45
CA TYR A 106 2.00 -9.38 1.28
C TYR A 106 2.09 -10.78 0.64
N LEU A 107 2.37 -10.82 -0.66
CA LEU A 107 2.57 -12.05 -1.42
C LEU A 107 3.78 -11.92 -2.35
N LEU A 108 4.80 -12.76 -2.15
CA LEU A 108 5.87 -12.96 -3.12
C LEU A 108 5.46 -14.08 -4.07
N ALA A 109 5.25 -13.76 -5.35
CA ALA A 109 5.02 -14.73 -6.41
C ALA A 109 6.30 -14.93 -7.22
N ILE A 110 6.69 -16.19 -7.47
CA ILE A 110 7.89 -16.58 -8.22
C ILE A 110 7.50 -17.58 -9.31
N SER A 111 7.78 -17.22 -10.55
CA SER A 111 7.71 -18.06 -11.75
C SER A 111 9.08 -18.67 -12.01
N THR A 112 9.22 -19.97 -11.73
CA THR A 112 10.52 -20.67 -11.74
C THR A 112 11.05 -20.89 -13.15
N ASP A 113 10.21 -21.39 -14.06
CA ASP A 113 10.60 -21.69 -15.44
C ASP A 113 10.58 -20.42 -16.31
N GLY A 114 9.65 -19.50 -16.02
CA GLY A 114 9.57 -18.20 -16.68
C GLY A 114 10.61 -17.18 -16.19
N ARG A 115 11.37 -17.49 -15.13
CA ARG A 115 12.34 -16.63 -14.43
C ARG A 115 11.81 -15.20 -14.19
N GLN A 116 10.66 -15.11 -13.53
CA GLN A 116 9.96 -13.85 -13.22
C GLN A 116 9.42 -13.85 -11.80
N TYR A 117 9.22 -12.67 -11.19
CA TYR A 117 8.69 -12.55 -9.83
C TYR A 117 8.00 -11.20 -9.60
N TYR A 118 7.19 -11.12 -8.53
CA TYR A 118 6.55 -9.89 -8.04
C TYR A 118 6.24 -9.98 -6.54
N LEU A 119 6.42 -8.89 -5.79
CA LEU A 119 6.07 -8.73 -4.37
C LEU A 119 4.83 -7.84 -4.20
N SER A 120 3.65 -8.46 -4.13
CA SER A 120 2.38 -7.73 -4.00
C SER A 120 2.14 -7.23 -2.58
N GLY A 121 1.93 -5.91 -2.43
CA GLY A 121 1.46 -5.24 -1.21
C GLY A 121 0.35 -4.23 -1.48
N SER A 122 -0.32 -3.75 -0.43
CA SER A 122 -1.33 -2.68 -0.52
C SER A 122 -0.70 -1.31 -0.33
N SER A 123 -1.15 -0.29 -1.08
CA SER A 123 -0.76 1.12 -0.84
C SER A 123 -1.28 1.69 0.48
N ALA A 124 -2.22 0.99 1.15
CA ALA A 124 -2.66 1.28 2.50
C ALA A 124 -1.91 0.45 3.57
N GLY A 125 -0.90 -0.32 3.17
CA GLY A 125 -0.02 -1.07 4.07
C GLY A 125 1.12 -0.24 4.65
N PRO A 126 1.84 -0.76 5.65
CA PRO A 126 2.96 -0.06 6.30
C PRO A 126 4.24 0.01 5.46
N VAL A 127 4.34 -0.68 4.31
CA VAL A 127 5.49 -0.62 3.40
C VAL A 127 5.04 -0.04 2.07
N THR A 128 5.72 0.98 1.58
CA THR A 128 5.38 1.70 0.34
C THR A 128 5.75 0.90 -0.92
N GLY A 129 5.13 1.22 -2.06
CA GLY A 129 5.42 0.54 -3.33
C GLY A 129 6.86 0.68 -3.82
N ASP A 130 7.52 1.81 -3.52
CA ASP A 130 8.92 2.01 -3.88
C ASP A 130 9.86 1.22 -2.93
N GLU A 131 9.53 1.08 -1.64
CA GLU A 131 10.25 0.16 -0.72
C GLU A 131 10.09 -1.31 -1.12
N LEU A 132 8.88 -1.74 -1.53
CA LEU A 132 8.67 -3.08 -2.10
C LEU A 132 9.54 -3.30 -3.35
N THR A 133 9.64 -2.29 -4.22
CA THR A 133 10.51 -2.33 -5.42
C THR A 133 11.99 -2.43 -5.05
N THR A 134 12.42 -1.79 -3.96
CA THR A 134 13.80 -1.90 -3.43
C THR A 134 14.07 -3.30 -2.88
N ILE A 135 13.14 -3.87 -2.09
CA ILE A 135 13.23 -5.25 -1.58
C ILE A 135 13.31 -6.24 -2.76
N GLU A 136 12.47 -6.08 -3.78
CA GLU A 136 12.48 -6.88 -5.00
C GLU A 136 13.83 -6.86 -5.72
N ARG A 137 14.46 -5.69 -5.84
CA ARG A 137 15.69 -5.49 -6.62
C ARG A 137 16.96 -5.87 -5.84
N GLU A 138 17.07 -5.45 -4.59
CA GLU A 138 18.31 -5.54 -3.81
C GLU A 138 18.42 -6.83 -2.99
N ARG A 139 17.28 -7.46 -2.67
CA ARG A 139 17.25 -8.66 -1.81
C ARG A 139 16.69 -9.90 -2.50
N VAL A 140 15.58 -9.76 -3.23
CA VAL A 140 14.93 -10.90 -3.90
C VAL A 140 15.64 -11.26 -5.21
N GLN A 141 15.94 -10.29 -6.07
CA GLN A 141 16.59 -10.53 -7.37
C GLN A 141 17.93 -11.28 -7.26
N PRO A 142 18.87 -10.92 -6.36
CA PRO A 142 20.17 -11.58 -6.31
C PRO A 142 20.06 -13.05 -5.85
N ALA A 143 19.17 -13.34 -4.91
CA ALA A 143 18.90 -14.70 -4.45
C ALA A 143 18.28 -15.57 -5.57
N LEU A 144 17.29 -15.04 -6.29
CA LEU A 144 16.69 -15.74 -7.44
C LEU A 144 17.69 -15.93 -8.59
N SER A 145 18.57 -14.95 -8.83
CA SER A 145 19.61 -15.01 -9.88
C SER A 145 20.67 -16.09 -9.60
N ALA A 146 20.84 -16.46 -8.33
CA ALA A 146 21.70 -17.55 -7.87
C ALA A 146 20.93 -18.88 -7.64
N ASP A 147 19.69 -18.99 -8.16
CA ASP A 147 18.75 -20.10 -7.97
C ASP A 147 18.50 -20.47 -6.48
N ASN A 148 18.71 -19.52 -5.55
CA ASN A 148 18.50 -19.68 -4.11
C ASN A 148 17.06 -19.33 -3.72
N TRP A 149 16.15 -20.27 -3.98
CA TRP A 149 14.71 -20.13 -3.73
C TRP A 149 14.36 -19.82 -2.27
N VAL A 150 15.05 -20.44 -1.31
CA VAL A 150 14.88 -20.17 0.13
C VAL A 150 15.31 -18.76 0.47
N GLY A 151 16.51 -18.36 0.00
CA GLY A 151 17.03 -17.00 0.19
C GLY A 151 16.11 -15.93 -0.36
N ALA A 152 15.48 -16.15 -1.51
CA ALA A 152 14.52 -15.20 -2.08
C ALA A 152 13.31 -14.96 -1.16
N ALA A 153 12.81 -16.01 -0.49
CA ALA A 153 11.71 -15.92 0.45
C ALA A 153 12.12 -15.32 1.81
N THR A 154 13.27 -15.73 2.35
CA THR A 154 13.75 -15.21 3.64
C THR A 154 14.19 -13.76 3.52
N SER A 155 14.94 -13.38 2.47
CA SER A 155 15.37 -12.00 2.25
C SER A 155 14.24 -11.04 1.85
N ALA A 156 13.12 -11.55 1.29
CA ALA A 156 11.88 -10.78 1.19
C ALA A 156 11.27 -10.51 2.58
N ALA A 157 11.24 -11.50 3.45
CA ALA A 157 10.76 -11.35 4.83
C ALA A 157 11.66 -10.41 5.64
N ASP A 158 12.99 -10.49 5.48
CA ASP A 158 13.96 -9.58 6.09
C ASP A 158 13.76 -8.15 5.57
N GLY A 159 13.57 -7.98 4.25
CA GLY A 159 13.30 -6.68 3.64
C GLY A 159 12.03 -6.00 4.15
N LEU A 160 10.93 -6.76 4.28
CA LEU A 160 9.69 -6.25 4.88
C LEU A 160 9.88 -5.88 6.36
N ALA A 161 10.61 -6.69 7.13
CA ALA A 161 10.89 -6.41 8.54
C ALA A 161 11.68 -5.11 8.72
N ASP A 162 12.69 -4.89 7.87
CA ASP A 162 13.57 -3.72 7.96
C ASP A 162 12.85 -2.43 7.52
N ALA A 163 12.06 -2.47 6.44
CA ALA A 163 11.25 -1.33 6.01
C ALA A 163 10.27 -0.88 7.11
N ILE A 164 9.58 -1.82 7.76
CA ILE A 164 8.66 -1.54 8.88
C ILE A 164 9.40 -0.99 10.11
N ALA A 165 10.66 -1.37 10.30
CA ALA A 165 11.52 -0.81 11.35
C ALA A 165 12.10 0.58 10.99
N GLY A 166 11.77 1.16 9.83
CA GLY A 166 12.34 2.43 9.34
C GLY A 166 13.77 2.31 8.78
N GLY A 167 14.21 1.09 8.47
CA GLY A 167 15.56 0.78 8.01
C GLY A 167 15.73 0.98 6.50
N THR A 168 16.25 2.14 6.09
CA THR A 168 16.81 2.33 4.74
C THR A 168 17.97 1.37 4.51
N GLY A 169 17.83 0.46 3.56
CA GLY A 169 18.71 -0.70 3.39
C GLY A 169 20.10 -0.44 2.77
N GLY A 170 20.97 -1.42 2.93
CA GLY A 170 22.25 -1.59 2.24
C GLY A 170 22.70 -3.05 2.36
N ALA A 171 23.36 -3.60 1.35
CA ALA A 171 23.66 -5.04 1.26
C ALA A 171 24.70 -5.51 2.29
N GLY A 172 24.53 -6.74 2.79
CA GLY A 172 25.28 -7.26 3.93
C GLY A 172 26.55 -8.06 3.62
N VAL A 173 27.28 -8.36 4.70
CA VAL A 173 28.30 -9.42 4.80
C VAL A 173 28.06 -10.18 6.11
N ASP A 174 28.40 -11.46 6.17
CA ASP A 174 28.09 -12.33 7.31
C ASP A 174 28.85 -11.94 8.59
N ALA A 175 28.14 -11.34 9.55
CA ALA A 175 28.61 -11.12 10.91
C ALA A 175 27.48 -11.41 11.90
N ALA A 176 27.62 -12.47 12.70
CA ALA A 176 26.59 -12.88 13.64
C ALA A 176 26.73 -12.13 14.98
N GLY A 177 25.64 -11.50 15.42
CA GLY A 177 25.35 -11.28 16.84
C GLY A 177 25.32 -9.82 17.35
N ILE A 178 24.23 -9.52 18.06
CA ILE A 178 24.08 -8.45 19.07
C ILE A 178 23.97 -7.02 18.46
N ILE A 179 23.56 -6.06 19.30
CA ILE A 179 23.37 -4.61 19.01
C ILE A 179 22.12 -4.23 18.16
N THR A 180 20.95 -4.85 18.42
CA THR A 180 19.64 -4.23 18.09
C THR A 180 18.53 -4.51 19.12
N PRO A 181 18.45 -3.74 20.23
CA PRO A 181 17.16 -3.54 20.93
C PRO A 181 16.77 -2.08 21.19
N ILE A 182 17.72 -1.19 21.46
CA ILE A 182 17.50 0.11 22.14
C ILE A 182 16.59 1.09 21.37
N LEU A 183 16.45 0.97 20.05
CA LEU A 183 15.57 1.86 19.25
C LEU A 183 14.12 1.37 19.11
N LEU A 184 13.79 0.13 19.49
CA LEU A 184 12.47 -0.45 19.25
C LEU A 184 11.40 0.06 20.25
N VAL A 185 11.78 0.31 21.49
CA VAL A 185 10.88 0.72 22.59
C VAL A 185 10.16 2.05 22.30
N ILE A 186 10.82 2.99 21.64
CA ILE A 186 10.25 4.33 21.35
C ILE A 186 9.11 4.26 20.31
N VAL A 187 9.16 3.31 19.38
CA VAL A 187 8.15 3.15 18.31
C VAL A 187 6.83 2.60 18.86
N VAL A 188 6.89 1.68 19.82
CA VAL A 188 5.70 1.11 20.50
C VAL A 188 4.90 2.21 21.22
N ILE A 189 5.60 3.13 21.91
CA ILE A 189 4.99 4.26 22.62
C ILE A 189 4.25 5.20 21.65
N ALA A 190 4.81 5.44 20.45
CA ALA A 190 4.19 6.31 19.45
C ALA A 190 2.88 5.73 18.88
N LEU A 191 2.83 4.43 18.62
CA LEU A 191 1.67 3.76 18.04
C LEU A 191 0.46 3.72 19.00
N ALA A 192 0.68 3.43 20.28
CA ALA A 192 -0.38 3.44 21.29
C ALA A 192 -1.01 4.84 21.45
N GLY A 193 -0.18 5.89 21.53
CA GLY A 193 -0.65 7.27 21.62
C GLY A 193 -1.46 7.74 20.41
N LEU A 194 -1.10 7.28 19.21
CA LEU A 194 -1.81 7.61 17.97
C LEU A 194 -3.22 7.02 17.93
N ILE A 195 -3.39 5.76 18.35
CA ILE A 195 -4.71 5.08 18.42
C ILE A 195 -5.62 5.82 19.40
N ILE A 196 -5.11 6.18 20.59
CA ILE A 196 -5.87 6.92 21.61
C ILE A 196 -6.31 8.30 21.07
N TRP A 197 -5.45 9.02 20.35
CA TRP A 197 -5.79 10.31 19.74
C TRP A 197 -6.94 10.17 18.72
N ILE A 198 -6.92 9.13 17.89
CA ILE A 198 -7.98 8.86 16.91
C ILE A 198 -9.32 8.54 17.60
N VAL A 199 -9.30 7.69 18.64
CA VAL A 199 -10.50 7.29 19.39
C VAL A 199 -11.10 8.46 20.20
N MET A 200 -10.28 9.28 20.85
CA MET A 200 -10.75 10.49 21.55
C MET A 200 -11.30 11.54 20.57
N ARG A 201 -10.71 11.65 19.37
CA ARG A 201 -11.16 12.59 18.33
C ARG A 201 -12.51 12.18 17.72
N SER A 202 -12.81 10.89 17.60
CA SER A 202 -14.12 10.42 17.11
C SER A 202 -15.24 10.63 18.15
N ARG A 203 -14.98 10.37 19.44
CA ARG A 203 -15.97 10.60 20.52
C ARG A 203 -16.38 12.08 20.66
N ARG A 204 -15.56 13.05 20.22
CA ARG A 204 -15.91 14.50 20.16
C ARG A 204 -16.70 14.94 18.91
N ARG A 205 -17.04 14.05 17.97
CA ARG A 205 -17.83 14.39 16.77
C ARG A 205 -18.98 13.39 16.53
N ARG A 206 -19.98 13.40 17.43
CA ARG A 206 -21.25 12.69 17.23
C ARG A 206 -22.42 13.66 17.04
N SER A 207 -22.97 13.63 15.84
CA SER A 207 -24.31 14.07 15.44
C SER A 207 -24.92 12.95 14.58
N PRO A 208 -26.26 12.83 14.47
CA PRO A 208 -26.90 11.55 14.17
C PRO A 208 -26.66 11.02 12.74
N ALA A 209 -26.75 9.70 12.60
CA ALA A 209 -26.35 8.94 11.43
C ALA A 209 -27.44 8.79 10.35
N GLY A 210 -27.01 8.50 9.12
CA GLY A 210 -27.80 7.78 8.11
C GLY A 210 -27.41 6.29 8.09
N PRO A 211 -28.32 5.37 7.72
CA PRO A 211 -28.06 3.93 7.80
C PRO A 211 -27.29 3.40 6.58
N GLY A 212 -26.19 2.70 6.84
CA GLY A 212 -25.47 1.87 5.87
C GLY A 212 -24.92 0.63 6.56
N THR A 213 -25.26 -0.56 6.07
CA THR A 213 -24.92 -1.83 6.73
C THR A 213 -23.63 -2.43 6.17
N GLU A 214 -22.50 -2.01 6.73
CA GLU A 214 -21.24 -2.76 6.67
C GLU A 214 -20.99 -3.34 8.06
N THR A 215 -21.02 -4.66 8.19
CA THR A 215 -20.66 -5.34 9.45
C THR A 215 -19.15 -5.27 9.61
N PRO A 216 -18.61 -4.66 10.69
CA PRO A 216 -17.17 -4.65 10.93
C PRO A 216 -16.63 -6.09 11.07
N PRO A 217 -15.31 -6.32 10.88
CA PRO A 217 -14.68 -7.54 11.37
C PRO A 217 -15.04 -7.69 12.86
N ALA A 218 -15.51 -8.88 13.24
CA ALA A 218 -16.06 -9.10 14.58
C ALA A 218 -15.03 -8.69 15.65
N PRO A 219 -15.34 -7.71 16.52
CA PRO A 219 -14.38 -7.27 17.52
C PRO A 219 -14.08 -8.44 18.46
N VAL A 220 -12.79 -8.61 18.81
CA VAL A 220 -12.31 -9.72 19.67
C VAL A 220 -13.26 -9.92 20.84
N SER A 221 -13.69 -11.16 21.10
CA SER A 221 -14.71 -11.42 22.12
C SER A 221 -14.24 -10.91 23.50
N ILE A 222 -15.18 -10.48 24.34
CA ILE A 222 -14.82 -9.99 25.67
C ILE A 222 -14.24 -11.14 26.50
N GLU A 223 -14.68 -12.37 26.24
CA GLU A 223 -14.21 -13.62 26.79
C GLU A 223 -12.76 -13.93 26.40
N ASP A 224 -12.36 -13.70 25.15
CA ASP A 224 -10.97 -13.89 24.69
C ASP A 224 -10.05 -12.76 25.19
N LEU A 225 -10.53 -11.52 25.24
CA LEU A 225 -9.81 -10.41 25.90
C LEU A 225 -9.61 -10.69 27.39
N THR A 226 -10.65 -11.16 28.09
CA THR A 226 -10.57 -11.54 29.51
C THR A 226 -9.60 -12.69 29.72
N ARG A 227 -9.60 -13.71 28.84
CA ARG A 227 -8.64 -14.83 28.90
C ARG A 227 -7.20 -14.36 28.68
N ARG A 228 -6.96 -13.44 27.72
CA ARG A 228 -5.63 -12.84 27.50
C ARG A 228 -5.19 -12.00 28.71
N ALA A 229 -6.05 -11.13 29.24
CA ALA A 229 -5.77 -10.30 30.40
C ALA A 229 -5.42 -11.16 31.64
N SER A 230 -6.19 -12.22 31.93
CA SER A 230 -5.87 -13.17 33.00
C SER A 230 -4.54 -13.89 32.78
N SER A 231 -4.22 -14.28 31.53
CA SER A 231 -2.94 -14.94 31.22
C SER A 231 -1.75 -14.00 31.38
N ALA A 232 -1.88 -12.75 30.94
CA ALA A 232 -0.83 -11.74 31.02
C ALA A 232 -0.54 -11.35 32.48
N LEU A 233 -1.57 -11.16 33.31
CA LEU A 233 -1.41 -10.89 34.75
C LEU A 233 -0.57 -11.96 35.46
N VAL A 234 -0.83 -13.25 35.20
CA VAL A 234 -0.07 -14.36 35.81
C VAL A 234 1.37 -14.40 35.30
N GLN A 235 1.58 -14.19 33.99
CA GLN A 235 2.92 -14.18 33.39
C GLN A 235 3.77 -13.03 33.95
N THR A 236 3.25 -11.81 34.01
CA THR A 236 3.96 -10.65 34.57
C THR A 236 4.20 -10.79 36.07
N ASP A 237 3.28 -11.38 36.85
CA ASP A 237 3.46 -11.64 38.28
C ASP A 237 4.62 -12.63 38.55
N ASP A 238 4.71 -13.72 37.78
CA ASP A 238 5.83 -14.66 37.87
C ASP A 238 7.15 -14.09 37.30
N ALA A 239 7.08 -13.25 36.26
CA ALA A 239 8.23 -12.52 35.71
C ALA A 239 8.80 -11.51 36.72
N VAL A 240 7.94 -10.77 37.43
CA VAL A 240 8.33 -9.85 38.51
C VAL A 240 9.02 -10.60 39.65
N LYS A 241 8.48 -11.73 40.12
CA LYS A 241 9.10 -12.55 41.19
C LYS A 241 10.44 -13.17 40.78
N THR A 242 10.58 -13.58 39.52
CA THR A 242 11.85 -14.07 38.97
C THR A 242 12.86 -12.92 38.90
N SER A 243 12.42 -11.75 38.45
CA SER A 243 13.23 -10.53 38.35
C SER A 243 13.69 -10.00 39.71
N GLU A 244 12.88 -10.12 40.77
CA GLU A 244 13.33 -9.85 42.16
C GLU A 244 14.52 -10.71 42.58
N GLN A 245 14.52 -11.99 42.19
CA GLN A 245 15.58 -12.94 42.53
C GLN A 245 16.86 -12.66 41.72
N GLU A 246 16.73 -12.47 40.40
CA GLU A 246 17.85 -12.14 39.52
C GLU A 246 18.49 -10.78 39.85
N LEU A 247 17.71 -9.77 40.26
CA LEU A 247 18.27 -8.50 40.75
C LEU A 247 19.17 -8.71 41.97
N GLY A 248 18.81 -9.62 42.88
CA GLY A 248 19.63 -9.99 44.03
C GLY A 248 20.98 -10.60 43.62
N PHE A 249 20.99 -11.50 42.64
CA PHE A 249 22.22 -12.09 42.10
C PHE A 249 23.06 -11.09 41.30
N ALA A 250 22.43 -10.31 40.42
CA ALA A 250 23.11 -9.31 39.59
C ALA A 250 23.76 -8.21 40.44
N ARG A 251 23.09 -7.74 41.50
CA ARG A 251 23.66 -6.79 42.48
C ARG A 251 24.88 -7.37 43.21
N ALA A 252 24.87 -8.66 43.53
CA ALA A 252 26.01 -9.34 44.15
C ALA A 252 27.20 -9.53 43.19
N GLN A 253 26.94 -9.76 41.89
CA GLN A 253 27.97 -10.03 40.87
C GLN A 253 28.58 -8.76 40.25
N PHE A 254 27.74 -7.77 39.92
CA PHE A 254 28.10 -6.55 39.17
C PHE A 254 28.01 -5.26 40.00
N GLY A 255 27.43 -5.31 41.20
CA GLY A 255 27.35 -4.20 42.14
C GLY A 255 26.14 -3.26 41.96
N ASP A 256 25.87 -2.49 43.01
CA ASP A 256 24.75 -1.55 43.13
C ASP A 256 24.66 -0.53 41.99
N GLU A 257 25.80 -0.10 41.43
CA GLU A 257 25.88 0.87 40.33
C GLU A 257 25.22 0.34 39.05
N ALA A 258 25.54 -0.90 38.67
CA ALA A 258 25.01 -1.59 37.49
C ALA A 258 23.58 -2.12 37.71
N ALA A 259 23.22 -2.47 38.95
CA ALA A 259 21.90 -2.98 39.30
C ALA A 259 20.78 -1.91 39.26
N ARG A 260 21.15 -0.62 39.32
CA ARG A 260 20.22 0.51 39.50
C ARG A 260 19.14 0.65 38.42
N GLU A 261 19.46 0.40 37.16
CA GLU A 261 18.45 0.45 36.08
C GLU A 261 17.44 -0.69 36.19
N PHE A 262 17.90 -1.90 36.52
CA PHE A 262 17.01 -3.05 36.73
C PHE A 262 16.13 -2.85 37.96
N GLU A 263 16.66 -2.27 39.05
CA GLU A 263 15.86 -1.88 40.23
C GLU A 263 14.75 -0.88 39.87
N SER A 264 15.03 0.10 39.01
CA SER A 264 14.04 1.05 38.50
C SER A 264 13.02 0.39 37.55
N ALA A 265 13.46 -0.50 36.66
CA ALA A 265 12.59 -1.24 35.76
C ALA A 265 11.63 -2.15 36.52
N LEU A 266 12.13 -2.86 37.53
CA LEU A 266 11.34 -3.71 38.43
C LEU A 266 10.35 -2.91 39.27
N ALA A 267 10.71 -1.71 39.72
CA ALA A 267 9.78 -0.81 40.39
C ALA A 267 8.65 -0.32 39.45
N SER A 268 8.96 -0.04 38.19
CA SER A 268 7.96 0.30 37.16
C SER A 268 7.03 -0.89 36.87
N ALA A 269 7.59 -2.07 36.62
CA ALA A 269 6.84 -3.29 36.33
C ALA A 269 5.86 -3.65 37.46
N LYS A 270 6.29 -3.49 38.73
CA LYS A 270 5.40 -3.62 39.90
C LYS A 270 4.25 -2.62 39.89
N ALA A 271 4.52 -1.33 39.67
CA ALA A 271 3.47 -0.31 39.61
C ALA A 271 2.48 -0.53 38.45
N GLN A 272 2.97 -1.05 37.31
CA GLN A 272 2.12 -1.43 36.16
C GLN A 272 1.26 -2.66 36.48
N LEU A 273 1.82 -3.66 37.17
CA LEU A 273 1.12 -4.85 37.64
C LEU A 273 0.07 -4.51 38.72
N ASP A 274 0.37 -3.58 39.63
CA ASP A 274 -0.57 -3.02 40.61
C ASP A 274 -1.75 -2.28 39.92
N GLU A 275 -1.47 -1.46 38.89
CA GLU A 275 -2.53 -0.83 38.06
C GLU A 275 -3.40 -1.89 37.38
N ALA A 276 -2.77 -2.95 36.84
CA ALA A 276 -3.45 -4.03 36.15
C ALA A 276 -4.32 -4.88 37.10
N PHE A 277 -3.85 -5.19 38.31
CA PHE A 277 -4.68 -5.83 39.34
C PHE A 277 -5.80 -4.91 39.84
N ALA A 278 -5.56 -3.61 39.98
CA ALA A 278 -6.61 -2.65 40.36
C ALA A 278 -7.68 -2.44 39.27
N LEU A 279 -7.38 -2.71 38.01
CA LEU A 279 -8.36 -2.82 36.92
C LEU A 279 -9.08 -4.16 36.96
N ARG A 280 -8.35 -5.26 37.20
CA ARG A 280 -8.93 -6.60 37.34
C ARG A 280 -9.94 -6.69 38.47
N GLN A 281 -9.66 -6.06 39.61
CA GLN A 281 -10.55 -6.05 40.77
C GLN A 281 -11.93 -5.41 40.46
N LYS A 282 -12.02 -4.48 39.51
CA LYS A 282 -13.30 -3.88 39.09
C LYS A 282 -14.08 -4.84 38.19
N LEU A 283 -13.39 -5.44 37.22
CA LEU A 283 -13.94 -6.45 36.31
C LEU A 283 -14.49 -7.70 37.04
N ASP A 284 -14.03 -7.95 38.27
CA ASP A 284 -14.46 -9.05 39.14
C ASP A 284 -15.43 -8.60 40.27
N ASP A 285 -15.97 -7.38 40.24
CA ASP A 285 -16.89 -6.88 41.28
C ASP A 285 -18.38 -7.23 41.04
N GLU A 286 -19.25 -6.99 42.03
CA GLU A 286 -20.66 -7.42 42.00
C GLU A 286 -21.57 -6.56 41.08
N SER A 287 -21.05 -5.46 40.51
CA SER A 287 -21.77 -4.54 39.62
C SER A 287 -21.44 -4.81 38.15
N PRO A 288 -22.42 -5.19 37.30
CA PRO A 288 -22.16 -5.40 35.87
C PRO A 288 -21.70 -4.11 35.16
N ASP A 289 -20.46 -4.10 34.69
CA ASP A 289 -19.88 -3.08 33.80
C ASP A 289 -20.55 -3.06 32.41
N SER A 290 -20.26 -2.01 31.63
CA SER A 290 -20.66 -1.95 30.21
C SER A 290 -19.68 -2.69 29.31
N ASP A 291 -20.16 -3.32 28.22
CA ASP A 291 -19.32 -3.98 27.21
C ASP A 291 -18.16 -3.11 26.69
N ASP A 292 -18.36 -1.78 26.61
CA ASP A 292 -17.34 -0.80 26.18
C ASP A 292 -16.24 -0.62 27.24
N ASP A 293 -16.60 -0.61 28.53
CA ASP A 293 -15.68 -0.44 29.66
C ASP A 293 -14.96 -1.75 29.99
N THR A 294 -15.68 -2.88 30.04
CA THR A 294 -15.13 -4.23 30.20
C THR A 294 -14.08 -4.53 29.12
N ARG A 295 -14.35 -4.13 27.89
CA ARG A 295 -13.39 -4.21 26.76
C ARG A 295 -12.19 -3.30 26.97
N ALA A 296 -12.41 -2.05 27.37
CA ALA A 296 -11.34 -1.07 27.59
C ALA A 296 -10.38 -1.50 28.71
N TRP A 297 -10.88 -1.98 29.86
CA TRP A 297 -10.04 -2.37 30.99
C TRP A 297 -9.29 -3.67 30.72
N ASN A 298 -9.87 -4.66 30.03
CA ASN A 298 -9.13 -5.85 29.63
C ASN A 298 -8.00 -5.53 28.62
N MET A 299 -8.23 -4.62 27.66
CA MET A 299 -7.14 -4.15 26.78
C MET A 299 -6.06 -3.39 27.58
N ARG A 300 -6.45 -2.53 28.53
CA ARG A 300 -5.50 -1.79 29.38
C ARG A 300 -4.66 -2.72 30.28
N ILE A 301 -5.24 -3.80 30.81
CA ILE A 301 -4.50 -4.84 31.55
C ILE A 301 -3.44 -5.49 30.64
N ILE A 302 -3.82 -5.84 29.41
CA ILE A 302 -2.90 -6.43 28.44
C ILE A 302 -1.75 -5.44 28.11
N GLU A 303 -2.06 -4.17 27.83
CA GLU A 303 -1.05 -3.11 27.62
C GLU A 303 -0.06 -2.98 28.78
N LEU A 304 -0.56 -2.98 30.02
CA LEU A 304 0.24 -2.83 31.24
C LEU A 304 1.19 -4.01 31.44
N CYS A 305 0.67 -5.23 31.28
CA CYS A 305 1.44 -6.47 31.38
C CYS A 305 2.48 -6.58 30.25
N GLU A 306 2.08 -6.45 28.98
CA GLU A 306 2.98 -6.53 27.83
C GLU A 306 4.11 -5.47 27.89
N ALA A 307 3.82 -4.26 28.41
CA ALA A 307 4.84 -3.22 28.61
C ALA A 307 5.72 -3.42 29.87
N ALA A 308 5.24 -4.12 30.89
CA ALA A 308 6.04 -4.47 32.07
C ALA A 308 7.00 -5.62 31.76
N ASP A 309 6.49 -6.66 31.10
CA ASP A 309 7.21 -7.87 30.70
C ASP A 309 8.40 -7.53 29.78
N ALA A 310 8.13 -6.77 28.71
CA ALA A 310 9.16 -6.35 27.75
C ALA A 310 10.29 -5.50 28.37
N HIS A 311 9.99 -4.70 29.41
CA HIS A 311 10.99 -3.88 30.10
C HIS A 311 11.82 -4.69 31.10
N LEU A 312 11.27 -5.76 31.69
CA LEU A 312 12.04 -6.73 32.48
C LEU A 312 12.97 -7.56 31.58
N ASP A 313 12.45 -8.06 30.45
CA ASP A 313 13.21 -8.84 29.46
C ASP A 313 14.42 -8.06 28.90
N GLU A 314 14.26 -6.78 28.58
CA GLU A 314 15.38 -5.93 28.12
C GLU A 314 16.53 -5.90 29.14
N LYS A 315 16.20 -5.71 30.42
CA LYS A 315 17.22 -5.60 31.48
C LYS A 315 17.76 -6.97 31.92
N ALA A 316 16.99 -8.04 31.79
CA ALA A 316 17.46 -9.42 31.96
C ALA A 316 18.48 -9.79 30.86
N ALA A 317 18.16 -9.48 29.60
CA ALA A 317 19.07 -9.70 28.47
C ALA A 317 20.40 -8.95 28.61
N ALA A 318 20.38 -7.74 29.19
CA ALA A 318 21.59 -6.98 29.51
C ALA A 318 22.50 -7.68 30.54
N PHE A 319 21.93 -8.30 31.59
CA PHE A 319 22.71 -9.13 32.53
C PHE A 319 23.18 -10.44 31.91
N ASP A 320 22.42 -11.04 30.99
CA ASP A 320 22.86 -12.20 30.20
C ASP A 320 24.09 -11.86 29.36
N ASP A 321 24.11 -10.71 28.68
CA ASP A 321 25.27 -10.24 27.93
C ASP A 321 26.47 -9.91 28.84
N LEU A 322 26.26 -9.29 30.00
CA LEU A 322 27.34 -9.09 30.99
C LEU A 322 27.91 -10.41 31.52
N ARG A 323 27.08 -11.43 31.80
CA ARG A 323 27.56 -12.77 32.19
C ARG A 323 28.33 -13.46 31.04
N LYS A 324 27.95 -13.27 29.77
CA LYS A 324 28.70 -13.77 28.58
C LYS A 324 30.04 -13.04 28.41
N LEU A 325 30.07 -11.72 28.61
CA LEU A 325 31.28 -10.90 28.55
C LEU A 325 32.25 -11.28 29.67
N GLU A 326 31.79 -11.49 30.90
CA GLU A 326 32.62 -11.95 32.02
C GLU A 326 33.31 -13.28 31.71
N GLN A 327 32.55 -14.28 31.22
CA GLN A 327 33.09 -15.61 30.88
C GLN A 327 34.17 -15.58 29.79
N ASN A 328 34.17 -14.56 28.93
CA ASN A 328 35.03 -14.47 27.75
C ASN A 328 35.85 -13.16 27.71
N ALA A 329 36.06 -12.52 28.87
CA ALA A 329 36.54 -11.13 28.95
C ALA A 329 37.86 -10.84 28.20
N PRO A 330 38.90 -11.72 28.22
CA PRO A 330 40.13 -11.50 27.45
C PRO A 330 39.90 -11.44 25.93
N ASP A 331 39.08 -12.36 25.40
CA ASP A 331 38.82 -12.46 23.96
C ASP A 331 37.85 -11.36 23.50
N ALA A 332 36.89 -10.97 24.35
CA ALA A 332 36.02 -9.83 24.10
C ALA A 332 36.81 -8.52 24.04
N LEU A 333 37.73 -8.30 24.99
CA LEU A 333 38.64 -7.15 25.00
C LEU A 333 39.57 -7.12 23.77
N ALA A 334 40.04 -8.27 23.29
CA ALA A 334 40.84 -8.37 22.07
C ALA A 334 40.03 -7.95 20.83
N ARG A 335 38.87 -8.57 20.59
CA ARG A 335 37.99 -8.25 19.46
C ARG A 335 37.54 -6.79 19.47
N LEU A 336 37.25 -6.23 20.64
CA LEU A 336 36.82 -4.84 20.76
C LEU A 336 37.94 -3.84 20.47
N ARG A 337 39.20 -4.16 20.81
CA ARG A 337 40.36 -3.36 20.38
C ARG A 337 40.53 -3.38 18.86
N GLU A 338 40.38 -4.54 18.21
CA GLU A 338 40.42 -4.65 16.74
C GLU A 338 39.28 -3.84 16.08
N LYS A 339 38.05 -3.95 16.59
CA LYS A 339 36.90 -3.16 16.12
C LYS A 339 37.10 -1.65 16.35
N LYS A 340 37.61 -1.24 17.51
CA LYS A 340 37.91 0.16 17.82
C LYS A 340 38.95 0.73 16.85
N GLU A 341 40.00 -0.03 16.53
CA GLU A 341 41.02 0.41 15.58
C GLU A 341 40.46 0.50 14.15
N SER A 342 39.58 -0.43 13.76
CA SER A 342 38.86 -0.35 12.47
C SER A 342 37.96 0.91 12.36
N VAL A 343 37.33 1.34 13.46
CA VAL A 343 36.51 2.58 13.47
C VAL A 343 37.40 3.82 13.55
N ALA A 344 38.52 3.78 14.28
CA ALA A 344 39.50 4.85 14.30
C ALA A 344 40.12 5.09 12.90
N GLY A 345 40.43 4.03 12.16
CA GLY A 345 40.91 4.10 10.77
C GLY A 345 39.93 4.73 9.78
N ALA A 346 38.64 4.81 10.10
CA ALA A 346 37.63 5.51 9.29
C ALA A 346 37.53 7.01 9.60
N HIS A 347 38.14 7.50 10.70
CA HIS A 347 37.98 8.87 11.17
C HIS A 347 38.43 9.92 10.13
N ASP A 348 39.63 9.76 9.56
CA ASP A 348 40.16 10.71 8.58
C ASP A 348 39.31 10.77 7.30
N ALA A 349 38.67 9.65 6.91
CA ALA A 349 37.75 9.62 5.79
C ALA A 349 36.44 10.38 6.10
N ALA A 350 35.92 10.29 7.31
CA ALA A 350 34.77 11.08 7.75
C ALA A 350 35.10 12.58 7.81
N VAL A 351 36.28 12.96 8.32
CA VAL A 351 36.76 14.36 8.34
C VAL A 351 36.94 14.91 6.91
N ALA A 352 37.56 14.13 6.02
CA ALA A 352 37.73 14.51 4.62
C ALA A 352 36.37 14.68 3.91
N THR A 353 35.41 13.79 4.18
CA THR A 353 34.04 13.87 3.64
C THR A 353 33.34 15.15 4.12
N LEU A 354 33.32 15.43 5.43
CA LEU A 354 32.71 16.65 5.97
C LEU A 354 33.39 17.93 5.43
N THR A 355 34.71 17.90 5.22
CA THR A 355 35.46 19.01 4.61
C THR A 355 35.03 19.23 3.15
N GLY A 356 34.82 18.16 2.39
CA GLY A 356 34.26 18.21 1.03
C GLY A 356 32.84 18.78 1.02
N LEU A 357 31.98 18.32 1.95
CA LEU A 357 30.61 18.85 2.10
C LEU A 357 30.62 20.35 2.43
N THR A 358 31.42 20.76 3.42
CA THR A 358 31.55 22.17 3.84
C THR A 358 32.07 23.08 2.73
N SER A 359 32.75 22.52 1.72
CA SER A 359 33.22 23.26 0.53
C SER A 359 32.15 23.40 -0.56
N ALA A 360 31.06 22.62 -0.50
CA ALA A 360 30.05 22.51 -1.56
C ALA A 360 28.65 23.01 -1.13
N TYR A 361 28.27 22.83 0.13
CA TYR A 361 26.92 23.07 0.67
C TYR A 361 26.88 24.27 1.63
N ASP A 362 25.69 24.84 1.82
CA ASP A 362 25.43 25.85 2.87
C ASP A 362 25.59 25.20 4.27
N PRO A 363 26.28 25.85 5.24
CA PRO A 363 26.43 25.32 6.60
C PRO A 363 25.12 24.88 7.28
N LEU A 364 23.98 25.53 6.96
CA LEU A 364 22.67 25.16 7.51
C LEU A 364 22.25 23.74 7.12
N ALA A 365 22.65 23.25 5.94
CA ALA A 365 22.39 21.88 5.50
C ALA A 365 23.25 20.84 6.25
N LEU A 366 24.37 21.27 6.84
CA LEU A 366 25.34 20.40 7.53
C LEU A 366 25.21 20.44 9.06
N THR A 367 24.34 21.31 9.61
CA THR A 367 24.15 21.54 11.05
C THR A 367 24.03 20.25 11.88
N ALA A 368 23.37 19.21 11.34
CA ALA A 368 23.12 17.95 12.03
C ALA A 368 24.29 16.95 12.03
N ILE A 369 25.42 17.29 11.38
CA ILE A 369 26.63 16.44 11.32
C ILE A 369 27.94 17.22 11.56
N ALA A 370 27.86 18.52 11.85
CA ALA A 370 29.01 19.43 11.82
C ALA A 370 30.07 19.11 12.89
N ASP A 371 29.65 18.57 14.03
CA ASP A 371 30.51 18.16 15.16
C ASP A 371 30.68 16.63 15.25
N ASN A 372 30.06 15.84 14.37
CA ASN A 372 30.11 14.37 14.41
C ASN A 372 31.54 13.80 14.46
N PRO A 373 32.53 14.27 13.67
CA PRO A 373 33.89 13.76 13.77
C PRO A 373 34.55 14.08 15.13
N GLU A 374 34.29 15.26 15.70
CA GLU A 374 34.82 15.61 17.02
C GLU A 374 34.20 14.73 18.11
N GLN A 375 32.87 14.59 18.11
CA GLN A 375 32.19 13.68 19.03
C GLN A 375 32.69 12.24 18.88
N ALA A 376 32.89 11.75 17.65
CA ALA A 376 33.42 10.41 17.41
C ALA A 376 34.85 10.23 17.97
N SER A 377 35.72 11.25 17.82
CA SER A 377 37.06 11.26 18.44
C SER A 377 36.98 11.18 19.97
N GLN A 378 36.12 12.00 20.58
CA GLN A 378 35.89 11.99 22.03
C GLN A 378 35.39 10.62 22.52
N ARG A 379 34.49 9.95 21.77
CA ARG A 379 34.01 8.60 22.09
C ARG A 379 35.10 7.52 21.94
N LEU A 380 35.94 7.59 20.91
CA LEU A 380 37.06 6.65 20.73
C LEU A 380 38.11 6.79 21.85
N ALA A 381 38.43 8.01 22.28
CA ALA A 381 39.34 8.25 23.41
C ALA A 381 38.75 7.80 24.77
N PHE A 382 37.43 7.91 24.94
CA PHE A 382 36.73 7.34 26.09
C PHE A 382 36.75 5.80 26.06
N ALA A 383 36.54 5.20 24.88
CA ALA A 383 36.67 3.76 24.70
C ALA A 383 38.08 3.25 25.04
N ASP A 384 39.15 3.93 24.59
CA ASP A 384 40.54 3.59 24.97
C ASP A 384 40.73 3.55 26.49
N THR A 385 40.21 4.56 27.20
CA THR A 385 40.26 4.65 28.67
C THR A 385 39.54 3.47 29.34
N LEU A 386 38.40 3.03 28.80
CA LEU A 386 37.63 1.90 29.30
C LEU A 386 38.28 0.55 28.97
N LEU A 387 38.90 0.41 27.79
CA LEU A 387 39.62 -0.79 27.36
C LEU A 387 40.86 -1.06 28.24
N ASP A 388 41.57 -0.01 28.65
CA ASP A 388 42.70 -0.12 29.56
C ASP A 388 42.25 -0.36 31.02
N THR A 389 41.14 0.23 31.46
CA THR A 389 40.49 -0.11 32.74
C THR A 389 40.07 -1.60 32.77
N ALA A 390 39.44 -2.10 31.70
CA ALA A 390 39.07 -3.51 31.57
C ALA A 390 40.31 -4.43 31.59
N ALA A 391 41.38 -4.05 30.88
CA ALA A 391 42.64 -4.80 30.89
C ALA A 391 43.24 -4.92 32.30
N ALA A 392 43.22 -3.83 33.08
CA ALA A 392 43.68 -3.82 34.46
C ALA A 392 42.78 -4.66 35.38
N GLN A 393 41.46 -4.63 35.18
CA GLN A 393 40.50 -5.45 35.93
C GLN A 393 40.68 -6.95 35.66
N ILE A 394 40.85 -7.36 34.39
CA ILE A 394 41.18 -8.74 34.03
C ILE A 394 42.50 -9.18 34.68
N ALA A 395 43.54 -8.36 34.61
CA ALA A 395 44.84 -8.66 35.22
C ALA A 395 44.77 -8.77 36.77
N ALA A 396 43.80 -8.11 37.39
CA ALA A 396 43.51 -8.22 38.82
C ALA A 396 42.54 -9.37 39.19
N GLY A 397 41.99 -10.10 38.21
CA GLY A 397 41.00 -11.16 38.42
C GLY A 397 39.55 -10.68 38.63
N ASN A 398 39.27 -9.39 38.42
CA ASN A 398 37.96 -8.76 38.63
C ASN A 398 37.12 -8.82 37.35
N THR A 399 36.74 -10.03 36.92
CA THR A 399 36.12 -10.29 35.61
C THR A 399 34.74 -9.66 35.43
N SER A 400 33.92 -9.56 36.48
CA SER A 400 32.59 -8.91 36.40
C SER A 400 32.70 -7.40 36.19
N ALA A 401 33.66 -6.74 36.85
CA ALA A 401 33.97 -5.32 36.64
C ALA A 401 34.56 -5.07 35.24
N ALA A 402 35.36 -6.01 34.73
CA ALA A 402 35.86 -5.97 33.36
C ALA A 402 34.73 -6.08 32.33
N ALA A 403 33.73 -6.94 32.55
CA ALA A 403 32.57 -7.06 31.66
C ALA A 403 31.80 -5.74 31.50
N VAL A 404 31.56 -5.03 32.62
CA VAL A 404 30.91 -3.70 32.61
C VAL A 404 31.77 -2.67 31.85
N SER A 405 33.08 -2.67 32.06
CA SER A 405 33.99 -1.73 31.39
C SER A 405 34.17 -2.03 29.89
N ILE A 406 34.16 -3.31 29.50
CA ILE A 406 34.11 -3.75 28.10
C ILE A 406 32.80 -3.27 27.46
N ARG A 407 31.65 -3.49 28.10
CA ARG A 407 30.36 -3.06 27.53
C ARG A 407 30.28 -1.55 27.30
N ALA A 408 30.70 -0.75 28.28
CA ALA A 408 30.76 0.71 28.10
C ALA A 408 31.68 1.13 26.95
N ALA A 409 32.73 0.35 26.63
CA ALA A 409 33.57 0.57 25.47
C ALA A 409 32.91 0.10 24.15
N GLU A 410 32.12 -1.00 24.14
CA GLU A 410 31.30 -1.40 22.98
C GLU A 410 30.35 -0.27 22.59
N ASP A 411 29.60 0.26 23.56
CA ASP A 411 28.63 1.33 23.35
C ASP A 411 29.29 2.64 22.88
N ALA A 412 30.52 2.94 23.35
CA ALA A 412 31.29 4.10 22.92
C ALA A 412 31.86 3.95 21.48
N VAL A 413 32.36 2.77 21.12
CA VAL A 413 32.84 2.49 19.75
C VAL A 413 31.69 2.50 18.75
N ALA A 414 30.53 1.92 19.11
CA ALA A 414 29.32 1.95 18.29
C ALA A 414 28.82 3.39 18.07
N GLN A 415 28.87 4.26 19.09
CA GLN A 415 28.55 5.68 18.94
C GLN A 415 29.49 6.39 17.96
N ALA A 416 30.80 6.14 18.02
CA ALA A 416 31.76 6.73 17.08
C ALA A 416 31.48 6.29 15.63
N GLU A 417 31.22 5.00 15.42
CA GLU A 417 30.89 4.44 14.11
C GLU A 417 29.57 5.01 13.54
N MET A 418 28.53 5.14 14.37
CA MET A 418 27.27 5.79 13.96
C MET A 418 27.47 7.26 13.55
N LEU A 419 28.29 8.01 14.29
CA LEU A 419 28.61 9.41 13.98
C LEU A 419 29.39 9.56 12.67
N HIS A 420 30.35 8.67 12.38
CA HIS A 420 31.04 8.60 11.09
C HIS A 420 30.10 8.25 9.94
N ASN A 421 29.29 7.20 10.10
CA ASN A 421 28.35 6.73 9.09
C ASN A 421 27.28 7.79 8.76
N ALA A 422 26.87 8.61 9.72
CA ALA A 422 25.96 9.73 9.48
C ALA A 422 26.55 10.81 8.55
N VAL A 423 27.87 11.05 8.58
CA VAL A 423 28.55 11.97 7.63
C VAL A 423 28.53 11.39 6.21
N ALA A 424 28.83 10.10 6.06
CA ALA A 424 28.79 9.40 4.77
C ALA A 424 27.36 9.37 4.19
N ARG A 425 26.36 9.08 5.04
CA ARG A 425 24.93 9.10 4.67
C ARG A 425 24.50 10.49 4.19
N MET A 426 24.77 11.55 4.95
CA MET A 426 24.43 12.93 4.56
C MET A 426 25.06 13.31 3.21
N SER A 427 26.27 12.82 2.91
CA SER A 427 26.89 13.02 1.60
C SER A 427 26.11 12.37 0.45
N ALA A 428 25.53 11.19 0.67
CA ALA A 428 24.69 10.50 -0.31
C ALA A 428 23.31 11.17 -0.43
N ASP A 429 22.66 11.46 0.71
CA ASP A 429 21.33 12.10 0.78
C ASP A 429 21.34 13.47 0.05
N LEU A 430 22.39 14.27 0.22
CA LEU A 430 22.54 15.56 -0.47
C LEU A 430 22.81 15.40 -1.98
N ALA A 431 23.62 14.43 -2.40
CA ALA A 431 23.90 14.17 -3.81
C ALA A 431 22.68 13.60 -4.56
N GLN A 432 21.87 12.77 -3.90
CA GLN A 432 20.58 12.33 -4.43
C GLN A 432 19.61 13.51 -4.53
N ALA A 433 19.52 14.36 -3.51
CA ALA A 433 18.67 15.54 -3.55
C ALA A 433 19.06 16.55 -4.67
N GLU A 434 20.34 16.65 -5.05
CA GLU A 434 20.75 17.42 -6.25
C GLU A 434 20.22 16.80 -7.54
N THR A 435 20.30 15.47 -7.65
CA THR A 435 19.82 14.72 -8.80
C THR A 435 18.29 14.86 -8.94
N ASP A 436 17.56 14.69 -7.85
CA ASP A 436 16.10 14.85 -7.77
C ASP A 436 15.67 16.28 -8.12
N ALA A 437 16.31 17.29 -7.53
CA ALA A 437 15.97 18.69 -7.77
C ALA A 437 16.30 19.12 -9.20
N ALA A 438 17.37 18.59 -9.81
CA ALA A 438 17.70 18.83 -11.21
C ALA A 438 16.68 18.19 -12.16
N ALA A 439 16.21 16.97 -11.87
CA ALA A 439 15.16 16.30 -12.63
C ALA A 439 13.82 17.07 -12.53
N LEU A 440 13.40 17.41 -11.30
CA LEU A 440 12.16 18.14 -11.06
C LEU A 440 12.17 19.55 -11.65
N ILE A 441 13.33 20.20 -11.78
CA ILE A 441 13.47 21.44 -12.56
C ILE A 441 13.15 21.19 -14.05
N ALA A 442 13.69 20.13 -14.66
CA ALA A 442 13.46 19.83 -16.08
C ALA A 442 12.00 19.43 -16.38
N ASP A 443 11.38 18.68 -15.47
CA ASP A 443 9.95 18.34 -15.54
C ASP A 443 9.09 19.60 -15.43
N LEU A 444 9.32 20.45 -14.42
CA LEU A 444 8.63 21.73 -14.25
C LEU A 444 8.82 22.69 -15.42
N GLU A 445 9.98 22.71 -16.08
CA GLU A 445 10.17 23.50 -17.31
C GLU A 445 9.35 22.95 -18.48
N THR A 446 9.18 21.63 -18.56
CA THR A 446 8.33 20.96 -19.55
C THR A 446 6.85 21.27 -19.31
N ASP A 447 6.39 21.17 -18.07
CA ASP A 447 5.01 21.52 -17.70
C ASP A 447 4.72 23.03 -17.78
N LEU A 448 5.70 23.90 -17.48
CA LEU A 448 5.59 25.33 -17.75
C LEU A 448 5.43 25.63 -19.25
N ALA A 449 6.12 24.91 -20.13
CA ALA A 449 5.97 25.04 -21.58
C ALA A 449 4.60 24.54 -22.05
N ALA A 450 4.15 23.38 -21.57
CA ALA A 450 2.82 22.83 -21.87
C ALA A 450 1.68 23.74 -21.38
N ALA A 451 1.77 24.22 -20.13
CA ALA A 451 0.81 25.15 -19.54
C ALA A 451 0.74 26.48 -20.31
N THR A 452 1.89 27.02 -20.75
CA THR A 452 1.94 28.26 -21.54
C THR A 452 1.26 28.12 -22.91
N ALA A 453 1.05 26.89 -23.41
CA ALA A 453 0.33 26.62 -24.65
C ALA A 453 -1.19 26.40 -24.47
N LEU A 454 -1.71 26.35 -23.24
CA LEU A 454 -3.14 26.16 -22.98
C LEU A 454 -3.92 27.49 -23.05
N PRO A 455 -5.19 27.48 -23.51
CA PRO A 455 -6.08 28.62 -23.38
C PRO A 455 -6.38 28.94 -21.91
N ASP A 456 -6.17 30.20 -21.51
CA ASP A 456 -6.47 30.72 -20.16
C ASP A 456 -7.53 31.85 -20.25
N PRO A 457 -8.80 31.53 -20.54
CA PRO A 457 -9.86 32.53 -20.75
C PRO A 457 -10.17 33.34 -19.48
N ASP A 458 -9.97 32.74 -18.30
CA ASP A 458 -10.25 33.35 -16.99
C ASP A 458 -9.02 34.03 -16.36
N GLY A 459 -7.84 33.93 -16.99
CA GLY A 459 -6.57 34.48 -16.48
C GLY A 459 -6.05 33.79 -15.20
N ARG A 460 -6.48 32.55 -14.95
CA ARG A 460 -6.18 31.77 -13.73
C ARG A 460 -4.84 31.00 -13.80
N LEU A 461 -4.38 30.66 -14.99
CA LEU A 461 -3.16 29.88 -15.22
C LEU A 461 -1.92 30.78 -15.28
N ALA A 462 -2.04 31.96 -15.88
CA ALA A 462 -0.97 32.96 -15.97
C ALA A 462 -0.24 33.28 -14.63
N PRO A 463 -0.91 33.54 -13.49
CA PRO A 463 -0.23 33.79 -12.22
C PRO A 463 0.51 32.56 -11.67
N VAL A 464 0.01 31.35 -11.91
CA VAL A 464 0.66 30.11 -11.46
C VAL A 464 1.89 29.81 -12.30
N ILE A 465 1.81 29.97 -13.64
CA ILE A 465 2.98 29.91 -14.53
C ILE A 465 4.06 30.90 -14.10
N ALA A 466 3.68 32.12 -13.71
CA ALA A 466 4.64 33.12 -13.22
C ALA A 466 5.28 32.72 -11.87
N ALA A 467 4.49 32.22 -10.92
CA ALA A 467 4.97 31.77 -9.62
C ALA A 467 5.90 30.55 -9.72
N THR A 468 5.49 29.50 -10.43
CA THR A 468 6.29 28.28 -10.63
C THR A 468 7.60 28.58 -11.37
N ARG A 469 7.59 29.42 -12.40
CA ARG A 469 8.82 29.87 -13.07
C ARG A 469 9.77 30.63 -12.11
N ALA A 470 9.24 31.46 -11.22
CA ALA A 470 10.05 32.14 -10.21
C ALA A 470 10.64 31.18 -9.16
N GLN A 471 9.95 30.10 -8.81
CA GLN A 471 10.50 29.05 -7.94
C GLN A 471 11.61 28.24 -8.64
N VAL A 472 11.43 27.87 -9.91
CA VAL A 472 12.46 27.17 -10.71
C VAL A 472 13.75 28.01 -10.80
N GLU A 473 13.65 29.28 -11.15
CA GLU A 473 14.82 30.17 -11.23
C GLU A 473 15.49 30.42 -9.88
N ALA A 474 14.71 30.45 -8.78
CA ALA A 474 15.27 30.53 -7.42
C ALA A 474 15.93 29.22 -6.96
N ALA A 475 15.47 28.07 -7.46
CA ALA A 475 16.02 26.76 -7.14
C ALA A 475 17.35 26.46 -7.84
N ARG A 476 17.53 26.91 -9.10
CA ARG A 476 18.78 26.69 -9.87
C ARG A 476 20.07 26.94 -9.09
N PRO A 477 20.32 28.13 -8.50
CA PRO A 477 21.57 28.39 -7.76
C PRO A 477 21.71 27.55 -6.48
N LEU A 478 20.60 27.05 -5.90
CA LEU A 478 20.62 26.19 -4.73
C LEU A 478 20.98 24.74 -5.08
N VAL A 479 20.92 24.35 -6.35
CA VAL A 479 21.30 23.01 -6.85
C VAL A 479 22.68 23.03 -7.53
N THR A 480 23.04 24.11 -8.23
CA THR A 480 24.28 24.16 -9.04
C THR A 480 25.27 25.27 -8.69
N GLY A 481 24.89 26.20 -7.80
CA GLY A 481 25.75 27.30 -7.36
C GLY A 481 26.68 26.95 -6.20
N PRO A 482 27.47 27.92 -5.70
CA PRO A 482 28.23 27.77 -4.45
C PRO A 482 27.28 27.80 -3.24
N GLY A 483 27.53 26.95 -2.24
CA GLY A 483 26.68 26.88 -1.04
C GLY A 483 25.33 26.18 -1.32
N LYS A 484 25.38 25.00 -1.94
CA LYS A 484 24.21 24.23 -2.36
C LYS A 484 23.29 23.87 -1.19
N ARG A 485 21.99 23.81 -1.47
CA ARG A 485 20.90 23.50 -0.54
C ARG A 485 19.82 22.65 -1.23
N PRO A 486 20.17 21.48 -1.77
CA PRO A 486 19.30 20.72 -2.67
C PRO A 486 17.98 20.30 -2.00
N LEU A 487 18.01 19.89 -0.72
CA LEU A 487 16.81 19.53 0.04
C LEU A 487 15.80 20.69 0.15
N PHE A 488 16.28 21.91 0.39
CA PHE A 488 15.44 23.11 0.47
C PHE A 488 14.95 23.57 -0.92
N ALA A 489 15.80 23.41 -1.95
CA ALA A 489 15.40 23.65 -3.34
C ALA A 489 14.26 22.69 -3.75
N ARG A 490 14.43 21.39 -3.47
CA ARG A 490 13.43 20.35 -3.74
C ARG A 490 12.11 20.63 -3.03
N GLU A 491 12.11 20.95 -1.74
CA GLU A 491 10.88 21.30 -1.00
C GLU A 491 10.16 22.53 -1.60
N GLY A 492 10.93 23.48 -2.14
CA GLY A 492 10.42 24.60 -2.93
C GLY A 492 9.73 24.17 -4.24
N LEU A 493 10.38 23.28 -4.98
CA LEU A 493 9.93 22.76 -6.27
C LEU A 493 8.73 21.81 -6.13
N ASP A 494 8.74 20.88 -5.16
CA ASP A 494 7.63 19.96 -4.86
C ASP A 494 6.33 20.75 -4.58
N ARG A 495 6.44 21.85 -3.81
CA ARG A 495 5.33 22.78 -3.56
C ARG A 495 4.87 23.56 -4.80
N ALA A 496 5.77 23.89 -5.72
CA ALA A 496 5.42 24.55 -6.98
C ALA A 496 4.77 23.57 -7.99
N ASN A 497 5.21 22.32 -7.98
CA ASN A 497 4.65 21.24 -8.80
C ASN A 497 3.21 20.94 -8.40
N ALA A 498 2.95 20.71 -7.11
CA ALA A 498 1.59 20.49 -6.60
C ALA A 498 0.62 21.65 -6.91
N GLN A 499 1.13 22.89 -7.04
CA GLN A 499 0.31 24.05 -7.40
C GLN A 499 -0.03 24.11 -8.91
N ILE A 500 0.93 23.83 -9.79
CA ILE A 500 0.66 23.82 -11.24
C ILE A 500 -0.19 22.59 -11.64
N ASP A 501 0.09 21.42 -11.06
CA ASP A 501 -0.72 20.20 -11.25
C ASP A 501 -2.18 20.39 -10.86
N ALA A 502 -2.46 21.01 -9.71
CA ALA A 502 -3.83 21.22 -9.24
C ALA A 502 -4.66 22.09 -10.22
N VAL A 503 -4.05 23.09 -10.86
CA VAL A 503 -4.72 23.95 -11.86
C VAL A 503 -4.82 23.25 -13.22
N LEU A 504 -3.77 22.54 -13.65
CA LEU A 504 -3.80 21.76 -14.89
C LEU A 504 -4.82 20.62 -14.83
N ALA A 505 -4.97 19.97 -13.68
CA ALA A 505 -6.01 18.98 -13.43
C ALA A 505 -7.41 19.59 -13.60
N GLY A 506 -7.68 20.74 -12.98
CA GLY A 506 -8.96 21.45 -13.14
C GLY A 506 -9.28 21.80 -14.61
N ILE A 507 -8.29 22.28 -15.36
CA ILE A 507 -8.42 22.58 -16.80
C ILE A 507 -8.74 21.30 -17.61
N ARG A 508 -8.03 20.19 -17.35
CA ARG A 508 -8.27 18.89 -18.00
C ARG A 508 -9.69 18.38 -17.69
N ASP A 509 -10.12 18.47 -16.43
CA ASP A 509 -11.45 18.06 -15.97
C ASP A 509 -12.58 18.81 -16.69
N GLU A 510 -12.44 20.12 -16.87
CA GLU A 510 -13.37 20.97 -17.61
C GLU A 510 -13.38 20.65 -19.11
N GLN A 511 -12.21 20.47 -19.73
CA GLN A 511 -12.09 20.07 -21.13
C GLN A 511 -12.75 18.70 -21.40
N GLU A 512 -12.55 17.71 -20.53
CA GLU A 512 -13.23 16.42 -20.66
C GLU A 512 -14.75 16.53 -20.49
N ARG A 513 -15.23 17.35 -19.55
CA ARG A 513 -16.67 17.61 -19.35
C ARG A 513 -17.28 18.25 -20.60
N ALA A 514 -16.61 19.24 -21.20
CA ALA A 514 -17.03 19.88 -22.45
C ALA A 514 -17.01 18.90 -23.64
N ALA A 515 -15.99 18.05 -23.75
CA ALA A 515 -15.88 17.02 -24.79
C ALA A 515 -16.99 15.95 -24.66
N ARG A 516 -17.24 15.44 -23.45
CA ARG A 516 -18.35 14.51 -23.16
C ARG A 516 -19.71 15.11 -23.50
N ALA A 517 -19.94 16.38 -23.13
CA ALA A 517 -21.18 17.07 -23.46
C ALA A 517 -21.35 17.26 -24.98
N SER A 518 -20.29 17.68 -25.68
CA SER A 518 -20.27 17.84 -27.14
C SER A 518 -20.61 16.53 -27.88
N ALA A 519 -20.07 15.41 -27.42
CA ALA A 519 -20.31 14.09 -28.01
C ALA A 519 -21.78 13.63 -27.87
N GLN A 520 -22.44 13.94 -26.74
CA GLN A 520 -23.85 13.61 -26.51
C GLN A 520 -24.80 14.57 -27.24
N LEU A 521 -24.45 15.85 -27.29
CA LEU A 521 -25.27 16.95 -27.81
C LEU A 521 -25.73 16.71 -29.26
N GLY A 522 -24.85 16.22 -30.14
CA GLY A 522 -25.18 16.01 -31.56
C GLY A 522 -26.33 15.02 -31.78
N GLY A 523 -26.34 13.90 -31.05
CA GLY A 523 -27.42 12.91 -31.13
C GLY A 523 -28.73 13.42 -30.54
N LEU A 524 -28.65 14.13 -29.40
CA LEU A 524 -29.83 14.64 -28.70
C LEU A 524 -30.50 15.80 -29.45
N LEU A 525 -29.74 16.69 -30.10
CA LEU A 525 -30.29 17.73 -30.97
C LEU A 525 -31.12 17.14 -32.12
N ALA A 526 -30.68 16.02 -32.70
CA ALA A 526 -31.42 15.33 -33.76
C ALA A 526 -32.71 14.66 -33.23
N GLN A 527 -32.65 14.04 -32.05
CA GLN A 527 -33.82 13.43 -31.38
C GLN A 527 -34.87 14.49 -31.02
N ALA A 528 -34.46 15.57 -30.33
CA ALA A 528 -35.34 16.68 -29.96
C ALA A 528 -35.98 17.33 -31.20
N GLN A 529 -35.21 17.53 -32.28
CA GLN A 529 -35.75 18.06 -33.54
C GLN A 529 -36.80 17.13 -34.17
N GLY A 530 -36.57 15.81 -34.16
CA GLY A 530 -37.52 14.83 -34.67
C GLY A 530 -38.84 14.81 -33.89
N GLU A 531 -38.78 14.85 -32.55
CA GLU A 531 -39.99 14.89 -31.71
C GLU A 531 -40.76 16.21 -31.85
N ILE A 532 -40.06 17.35 -31.94
CA ILE A 532 -40.70 18.66 -32.16
C ILE A 532 -41.50 18.64 -33.47
N SER A 533 -40.93 18.15 -34.57
CA SER A 533 -41.67 18.03 -35.84
C SER A 533 -42.83 17.03 -35.75
N ALA A 534 -42.66 15.88 -35.10
CA ALA A 534 -43.74 14.91 -34.94
C ALA A 534 -44.91 15.44 -34.08
N ALA A 535 -44.61 16.23 -33.04
CA ALA A 535 -45.62 16.92 -32.24
C ALA A 535 -46.29 18.05 -33.03
N GLU A 536 -45.55 18.83 -33.82
CA GLU A 536 -46.09 19.88 -34.69
C GLU A 536 -47.06 19.32 -35.75
N ASP A 537 -46.69 18.22 -36.41
CA ASP A 537 -47.55 17.50 -37.37
C ASP A 537 -48.81 16.94 -36.69
N PHE A 538 -48.69 16.36 -35.50
CA PHE A 538 -49.84 15.82 -34.77
C PHE A 538 -50.82 16.90 -34.30
N ILE A 539 -50.31 18.03 -33.81
CA ILE A 539 -51.09 19.16 -33.29
C ILE A 539 -51.74 19.97 -34.43
N SER A 540 -51.01 20.21 -35.52
CA SER A 540 -51.52 20.95 -36.69
C SER A 540 -52.65 20.20 -37.39
N SER A 541 -52.51 18.88 -37.59
CA SER A 541 -53.55 18.03 -38.17
C SER A 541 -54.79 17.84 -37.28
N ARG A 542 -54.71 18.19 -35.98
CA ARG A 542 -55.82 18.05 -34.99
C ARG A 542 -56.15 19.38 -34.31
N ARG A 543 -56.03 20.49 -35.03
CA ARG A 543 -56.13 21.87 -34.52
C ARG A 543 -57.44 22.21 -33.77
N GLY A 544 -58.54 21.51 -34.05
CA GLY A 544 -59.81 21.68 -33.35
C GLY A 544 -59.95 20.89 -32.03
N ALA A 545 -59.10 19.88 -31.80
CA ALA A 545 -59.17 18.98 -30.65
C ALA A 545 -58.07 19.25 -29.61
N VAL A 546 -56.88 19.68 -30.04
CA VAL A 546 -55.74 19.97 -29.14
C VAL A 546 -55.89 21.33 -28.44
N GLY A 547 -55.64 21.36 -27.14
CA GLY A 547 -55.74 22.52 -26.26
C GLY A 547 -54.54 23.48 -26.31
N ALA A 548 -54.48 24.37 -25.32
CA ALA A 548 -53.41 25.37 -25.20
C ALA A 548 -52.11 24.77 -24.63
N GLU A 549 -52.20 23.88 -23.64
CA GLU A 549 -51.04 23.34 -22.90
C GLU A 549 -50.01 22.67 -23.82
N ALA A 550 -50.48 21.78 -24.71
CA ALA A 550 -49.63 21.11 -25.70
C ALA A 550 -48.92 22.10 -26.65
N ARG A 551 -49.59 23.22 -27.00
CA ARG A 551 -49.06 24.26 -27.91
C ARG A 551 -48.00 25.12 -27.21
N THR A 552 -48.22 25.46 -25.95
CA THR A 552 -47.24 26.18 -25.13
C THR A 552 -45.97 25.33 -24.98
N ARG A 553 -46.09 24.05 -24.59
CA ARG A 553 -44.93 23.16 -24.48
C ARG A 553 -44.18 22.99 -25.80
N LEU A 554 -44.87 22.88 -26.94
CA LEU A 554 -44.23 22.80 -28.25
C LEU A 554 -43.42 24.08 -28.58
N ALA A 555 -43.96 25.26 -28.27
CA ALA A 555 -43.26 26.53 -28.47
C ALA A 555 -42.02 26.64 -27.55
N GLU A 556 -42.13 26.22 -26.29
CA GLU A 556 -41.02 26.19 -25.33
C GLU A 556 -39.94 25.16 -25.71
N ALA A 557 -40.34 24.01 -26.28
CA ALA A 557 -39.44 23.01 -26.85
C ALA A 557 -38.64 23.60 -28.03
N GLY A 558 -39.32 24.26 -28.96
CA GLY A 558 -38.69 24.96 -30.09
C GLY A 558 -37.71 26.05 -29.66
N ALA A 559 -38.09 26.86 -28.65
CA ALA A 559 -37.20 27.87 -28.08
C ALA A 559 -35.96 27.24 -27.42
N SER A 560 -36.14 26.16 -26.66
CA SER A 560 -35.04 25.43 -26.02
C SER A 560 -34.08 24.81 -27.05
N LEU A 561 -34.60 24.29 -28.17
CA LEU A 561 -33.78 23.76 -29.28
C LEU A 561 -32.95 24.86 -29.97
N VAL A 562 -33.50 26.08 -30.12
CA VAL A 562 -32.76 27.23 -30.66
C VAL A 562 -31.64 27.66 -29.68
N GLN A 563 -31.94 27.73 -28.38
CA GLN A 563 -30.93 28.03 -27.35
C GLN A 563 -29.79 27.00 -27.35
N ALA A 564 -30.11 25.71 -27.45
CA ALA A 564 -29.12 24.63 -27.51
C ALA A 564 -28.16 24.79 -28.69
N ARG A 565 -28.67 25.12 -29.88
CA ARG A 565 -27.85 25.37 -31.09
C ARG A 565 -26.99 26.65 -30.98
N GLN A 566 -27.47 27.69 -30.30
CA GLN A 566 -26.69 28.91 -30.08
C GLN A 566 -25.52 28.68 -29.11
N LEU A 567 -25.73 27.85 -28.09
CA LEU A 567 -24.70 27.53 -27.09
C LEU A 567 -23.69 26.47 -27.58
N GLN A 568 -24.04 25.65 -28.57
CA GLN A 568 -23.26 24.49 -29.05
C GLN A 568 -21.76 24.72 -29.26
N GLN A 569 -21.33 25.92 -29.67
CA GLN A 569 -19.92 26.23 -29.94
C GLN A 569 -19.18 26.86 -28.76
N ASN A 570 -19.90 27.43 -27.79
CA ASN A 570 -19.34 28.27 -26.71
C ASN A 570 -19.48 27.63 -25.32
N ASP A 571 -20.59 26.92 -25.08
CA ASP A 571 -20.83 26.14 -23.86
C ASP A 571 -21.60 24.85 -24.22
N PRO A 572 -20.90 23.75 -24.54
CA PRO A 572 -21.52 22.48 -24.85
C PRO A 572 -22.32 21.87 -23.69
N ALA A 573 -22.04 22.24 -22.43
CA ALA A 573 -22.72 21.70 -21.26
C ALA A 573 -24.10 22.36 -21.07
N GLN A 574 -24.19 23.68 -21.16
CA GLN A 574 -25.48 24.38 -21.21
C GLN A 574 -26.26 24.06 -22.48
N ALA A 575 -25.57 23.87 -23.62
CA ALA A 575 -26.20 23.40 -24.86
C ALA A 575 -26.86 22.02 -24.68
N LEU A 576 -26.20 21.08 -24.01
CA LEU A 576 -26.75 19.75 -23.71
C LEU A 576 -27.98 19.84 -22.80
N ALA A 577 -27.91 20.64 -21.73
CA ALA A 577 -29.06 20.85 -20.83
C ALA A 577 -30.26 21.51 -21.55
N ALA A 578 -30.02 22.43 -22.48
CA ALA A 578 -31.07 23.02 -23.31
C ALA A 578 -31.65 22.01 -24.33
N ALA A 579 -30.84 21.11 -24.88
CA ALA A 579 -31.29 20.03 -25.77
C ALA A 579 -32.11 18.96 -25.01
N GLN A 580 -31.73 18.62 -23.78
CA GLN A 580 -32.50 17.75 -22.88
C GLN A 580 -33.89 18.35 -22.62
N ARG A 581 -33.94 19.62 -22.22
CA ARG A 581 -35.20 20.36 -22.03
C ARG A 581 -36.07 20.40 -23.28
N ALA A 582 -35.47 20.59 -24.46
CA ALA A 582 -36.20 20.60 -25.73
C ALA A 582 -36.88 19.25 -26.02
N HIS A 583 -36.18 18.14 -25.81
CA HIS A 583 -36.70 16.78 -25.93
C HIS A 583 -37.83 16.50 -24.92
N GLU A 584 -37.61 16.80 -23.64
CA GLU A 584 -38.61 16.62 -22.57
C GLU A 584 -39.91 17.38 -22.86
N LEU A 585 -39.81 18.65 -23.26
CA LEU A 585 -40.97 19.48 -23.59
C LEU A 585 -41.70 19.01 -24.86
N ALA A 586 -40.98 18.48 -25.86
CA ALA A 586 -41.57 17.91 -27.07
C ALA A 586 -42.38 16.63 -26.75
N THR A 587 -41.79 15.72 -25.98
CA THR A 587 -42.48 14.53 -25.45
C THR A 587 -43.72 14.92 -24.64
N GLN A 588 -43.62 15.89 -23.72
CA GLN A 588 -44.77 16.37 -22.93
C GLN A 588 -45.84 17.07 -23.77
N ALA A 589 -45.46 17.80 -24.83
CA ALA A 589 -46.39 18.41 -25.78
C ALA A 589 -47.17 17.34 -26.53
N MET A 590 -46.49 16.29 -27.01
CA MET A 590 -47.09 15.18 -27.72
C MET A 590 -48.04 14.36 -26.83
N GLN A 591 -47.67 14.09 -25.57
CA GLN A 591 -48.54 13.41 -24.60
C GLN A 591 -49.81 14.23 -24.30
N ALA A 592 -49.67 15.53 -24.04
CA ALA A 592 -50.82 16.42 -23.82
C ALA A 592 -51.76 16.44 -25.03
N ALA A 593 -51.20 16.56 -26.25
CA ALA A 593 -52.00 16.55 -27.48
C ALA A 593 -52.76 15.23 -27.70
N GLN A 594 -52.16 14.07 -27.36
CA GLN A 594 -52.85 12.78 -27.44
C GLN A 594 -54.00 12.70 -26.44
N ASN A 595 -53.80 13.17 -25.20
CA ASN A 595 -54.84 13.21 -24.17
C ASN A 595 -56.01 14.12 -24.58
N ASP A 596 -55.72 15.33 -25.05
CA ASP A 596 -56.72 16.28 -25.55
C ASP A 596 -57.60 15.66 -26.64
N VAL A 597 -56.99 14.95 -27.59
CA VAL A 597 -57.69 14.27 -28.69
C VAL A 597 -58.57 13.12 -28.19
N GLY A 598 -58.11 12.36 -27.18
CA GLY A 598 -58.91 11.31 -26.54
C GLY A 598 -60.13 11.85 -25.80
N VAL A 599 -59.97 12.97 -25.09
CA VAL A 599 -61.08 13.68 -24.41
C VAL A 599 -62.07 14.26 -25.44
N PHE A 600 -61.57 14.87 -26.52
CA PHE A 600 -62.40 15.40 -27.59
C PHE A 600 -63.21 14.29 -28.30
N GLN A 601 -62.57 13.16 -28.63
CA GLN A 601 -63.22 12.05 -29.33
C GLN A 601 -64.27 11.34 -28.47
N SER A 602 -64.03 11.20 -27.16
CA SER A 602 -65.01 10.62 -26.23
C SER A 602 -66.18 11.57 -25.94
N GLY A 603 -65.91 12.88 -25.79
CA GLY A 603 -66.95 13.91 -25.66
C GLY A 603 -67.88 14.01 -26.87
N MET A 604 -67.37 13.75 -28.08
CA MET A 604 -68.15 13.81 -29.33
C MET A 604 -69.17 12.66 -29.51
N PHE A 605 -68.99 11.53 -28.81
CA PHE A 605 -69.86 10.34 -28.92
C PHE A 605 -70.71 10.04 -27.67
N GLY A 606 -70.46 10.72 -26.55
CA GLY A 606 -71.15 10.49 -25.27
C GLY A 606 -72.54 11.14 -25.15
N GLY A 607 -73.54 10.74 -25.95
CA GLY A 607 -74.82 11.45 -25.95
C GLY A 607 -76.07 10.75 -26.51
N SER A 608 -76.56 9.66 -25.91
CA SER A 608 -78.01 9.33 -25.76
C SER A 608 -78.24 7.95 -25.10
N GLY A 609 -79.37 7.79 -24.39
CA GLY A 609 -80.01 6.49 -24.12
C GLY A 609 -79.55 5.75 -22.86
N GLY A 610 -80.47 5.52 -21.91
CA GLY A 610 -80.16 4.86 -20.63
C GLY A 610 -80.99 3.62 -20.32
N SER A 611 -80.75 3.09 -19.11
CA SER A 611 -81.56 2.10 -18.37
C SER A 611 -81.32 0.59 -18.61
N GLN A 612 -81.04 -0.09 -17.49
CA GLN A 612 -81.43 -1.46 -17.10
C GLN A 612 -80.69 -2.73 -17.60
N ARG A 613 -80.25 -3.48 -16.56
CA ARG A 613 -80.32 -4.96 -16.37
C ARG A 613 -79.33 -5.89 -17.08
N THR A 614 -78.44 -6.43 -16.24
CA THR A 614 -78.16 -7.88 -16.06
C THR A 614 -77.52 -8.67 -17.22
N GLY A 615 -76.37 -9.32 -16.96
CA GLY A 615 -76.02 -10.55 -17.69
C GLY A 615 -74.54 -10.81 -18.00
N SER A 616 -73.87 -11.54 -17.10
CA SER A 616 -72.89 -12.61 -17.38
C SER A 616 -72.19 -12.70 -18.77
N GLY A 617 -70.97 -12.17 -18.85
CA GLY A 617 -69.80 -12.82 -19.47
C GLY A 617 -69.75 -12.95 -21.00
N GLY A 618 -68.66 -13.58 -21.50
CA GLY A 618 -68.51 -13.96 -22.92
C GLY A 618 -67.60 -13.08 -23.78
N ASP A 619 -66.29 -13.18 -23.51
CA ASP A 619 -65.17 -13.35 -24.47
C ASP A 619 -65.30 -13.07 -26.01
N MET A 620 -64.13 -12.75 -26.57
CA MET A 620 -63.63 -13.06 -27.93
C MET A 620 -64.01 -12.26 -29.20
N MET A 621 -62.94 -11.99 -29.97
CA MET A 621 -62.82 -11.98 -31.45
C MET A 621 -63.30 -10.77 -32.29
N GLY A 622 -62.55 -10.49 -33.37
CA GLY A 622 -62.81 -9.45 -34.38
C GLY A 622 -61.66 -8.45 -34.60
N ALA A 623 -60.39 -8.83 -34.58
CA ALA A 623 -59.66 -9.64 -35.57
C ALA A 623 -59.25 -8.90 -36.88
N ILE A 624 -57.96 -8.57 -36.95
CA ILE A 624 -57.01 -8.86 -38.05
C ILE A 624 -57.32 -8.32 -39.46
N LEU A 625 -56.55 -7.30 -39.85
CA LEU A 625 -55.69 -7.26 -41.05
C LEU A 625 -54.38 -6.55 -40.62
N GLY A 626 -53.14 -7.01 -40.83
CA GLY A 626 -52.58 -8.12 -41.61
C GLY A 626 -51.35 -7.59 -42.38
N GLY A 627 -50.18 -8.24 -42.52
CA GLY A 627 -49.62 -9.50 -41.99
C GLY A 627 -48.08 -9.34 -41.83
N ILE A 628 -47.19 -10.33 -41.97
CA ILE A 628 -47.32 -11.77 -42.28
C ILE A 628 -46.05 -12.50 -41.74
N VAL A 629 -46.24 -13.73 -41.22
CA VAL A 629 -45.39 -14.98 -41.17
C VAL A 629 -43.94 -14.91 -41.72
N LEU A 630 -42.90 -15.68 -41.31
CA LEU A 630 -42.72 -16.94 -40.53
C LEU A 630 -41.61 -16.75 -39.44
N ASN A 631 -41.22 -17.67 -38.54
CA ASN A 631 -41.42 -19.12 -38.31
C ASN A 631 -41.31 -19.38 -36.78
N SER A 632 -42.15 -20.16 -36.09
CA SER A 632 -42.05 -21.63 -35.87
C SER A 632 -40.63 -22.11 -35.43
N LEU A 633 -40.43 -22.90 -34.36
CA LEU A 633 -41.34 -23.81 -33.60
C LEU A 633 -40.81 -24.14 -32.17
N LEU A 634 -41.58 -24.94 -31.40
CA LEU A 634 -41.29 -25.68 -30.14
C LEU A 634 -41.36 -24.96 -28.77
N ASN A 635 -42.11 -25.63 -27.86
CA ASN A 635 -42.22 -25.49 -26.38
C ASN A 635 -42.53 -24.11 -25.73
N GLY A 636 -43.20 -24.07 -24.57
CA GLY A 636 -43.86 -25.18 -23.87
C GLY A 636 -43.91 -25.04 -22.33
N GLY A 637 -44.88 -24.29 -21.83
CA GLY A 637 -45.36 -24.41 -20.44
C GLY A 637 -44.65 -23.57 -19.35
N GLY A 638 -45.42 -22.68 -18.72
CA GLY A 638 -45.33 -22.41 -17.27
C GLY A 638 -44.37 -21.32 -16.77
N GLY A 639 -44.92 -20.35 -16.03
CA GLY A 639 -44.25 -19.80 -14.84
C GLY A 639 -43.72 -18.35 -14.90
N SER A 640 -44.46 -17.46 -14.21
CA SER A 640 -43.91 -16.53 -13.20
C SER A 640 -42.83 -15.48 -13.56
N ARG A 641 -43.23 -14.20 -13.43
CA ARG A 641 -42.43 -12.99 -13.07
C ARG A 641 -41.49 -12.35 -14.12
N SER A 642 -41.46 -11.01 -14.02
CA SER A 642 -40.42 -10.03 -14.37
C SER A 642 -39.50 -10.28 -15.58
N ARG A 643 -39.48 -9.35 -16.53
CA ARG A 643 -38.58 -9.36 -17.68
C ARG A 643 -37.67 -8.13 -17.69
N SER A 644 -36.36 -8.36 -17.62
CA SER A 644 -35.31 -7.38 -17.95
C SER A 644 -34.20 -8.10 -18.73
N GLY A 645 -33.60 -7.44 -19.70
CA GLY A 645 -32.69 -8.02 -20.70
C GLY A 645 -33.40 -8.80 -21.83
N GLY A 646 -32.80 -8.97 -23.01
CA GLY A 646 -31.54 -8.38 -23.52
C GLY A 646 -31.02 -9.07 -24.80
N GLY A 647 -30.16 -8.39 -25.57
CA GLY A 647 -29.43 -8.95 -26.73
C GLY A 647 -30.15 -8.92 -28.10
N PHE A 648 -29.46 -9.12 -29.24
CA PHE A 648 -28.01 -9.20 -29.47
C PHE A 648 -27.66 -9.07 -30.97
N GLY A 649 -26.44 -8.59 -31.29
CA GLY A 649 -25.77 -8.76 -32.61
C GLY A 649 -25.68 -7.50 -33.50
N GLY A 650 -24.52 -7.14 -34.06
CA GLY A 650 -23.19 -7.72 -33.90
C GLY A 650 -22.11 -7.11 -34.82
N LEU A 651 -20.93 -7.76 -34.87
CA LEU A 651 -19.77 -7.52 -35.75
C LEU A 651 -18.83 -6.32 -35.47
N GLY A 652 -17.63 -6.62 -34.96
CA GLY A 652 -16.37 -6.00 -35.42
C GLY A 652 -15.61 -5.10 -34.41
N GLY A 653 -14.30 -5.35 -34.27
CA GLY A 653 -13.37 -4.49 -33.53
C GLY A 653 -13.03 -5.01 -32.13
N GLY A 654 -11.73 -5.12 -31.81
CA GLY A 654 -11.24 -5.60 -30.52
C GLY A 654 -10.74 -4.47 -29.61
N GLY A 655 -10.95 -4.65 -28.30
CA GLY A 655 -10.49 -3.76 -27.24
C GLY A 655 -11.08 -4.20 -25.90
N SER A 656 -10.27 -4.71 -24.99
CA SER A 656 -10.73 -5.28 -23.71
C SER A 656 -11.18 -4.17 -22.74
N ILE A 657 -12.46 -4.16 -22.41
CA ILE A 657 -13.06 -3.20 -21.46
C ILE A 657 -12.91 -3.75 -20.03
N SER A 658 -12.17 -3.02 -19.18
CA SER A 658 -12.13 -3.28 -17.75
C SER A 658 -13.46 -2.90 -17.08
N PRO A 659 -14.06 -3.75 -16.23
CA PRO A 659 -15.19 -3.36 -15.39
C PRO A 659 -14.77 -2.27 -14.38
N GLY A 660 -15.56 -1.20 -14.26
CA GLY A 660 -15.33 -0.16 -13.27
C GLY A 660 -15.80 -0.59 -11.88
N GLY A 661 -14.90 -0.56 -10.88
CA GLY A 661 -15.22 -0.75 -9.47
C GLY A 661 -15.21 0.57 -8.71
N PHE A 662 -16.36 0.98 -8.16
CA PHE A 662 -16.44 2.05 -7.16
C PHE A 662 -16.42 1.43 -5.75
N GLY A 663 -15.60 1.98 -4.85
CA GLY A 663 -15.70 1.73 -3.41
C GLY A 663 -14.47 1.13 -2.72
N GLY A 664 -13.67 1.98 -2.09
CA GLY A 664 -13.20 1.72 -0.72
C GLY A 664 -12.12 0.67 -0.43
N ALA A 665 -11.48 0.05 -1.42
CA ALA A 665 -10.31 -0.81 -1.19
C ALA A 665 -9.00 -0.08 -1.54
N GLY A 666 -7.99 -0.16 -0.65
CA GLY A 666 -6.66 0.39 -0.90
C GLY A 666 -6.00 -0.31 -2.09
N SER A 667 -5.67 0.44 -3.14
CA SER A 667 -5.08 -0.09 -4.37
C SER A 667 -3.78 -0.85 -4.05
N ARG A 668 -3.61 -2.06 -4.59
CA ARG A 668 -2.32 -2.74 -4.52
C ARG A 668 -1.29 -2.02 -5.39
N ALA A 669 -0.01 -2.13 -5.02
CA ALA A 669 1.08 -1.49 -5.76
C ALA A 669 1.08 -1.96 -7.22
N ARG A 670 1.31 -1.02 -8.15
CA ARG A 670 1.34 -1.20 -9.61
C ARG A 670 2.65 -0.69 -10.23
N ARG A 671 3.75 -1.05 -9.57
CA ARG A 671 5.13 -0.69 -9.90
C ARG A 671 6.01 -1.67 -9.14
N GLY A 672 6.85 -2.40 -9.87
CA GLY A 672 7.65 -3.50 -9.34
C GLY A 672 7.77 -4.63 -10.37
N GLY A 673 8.27 -5.78 -9.93
CA GLY A 673 8.43 -6.99 -10.70
C GLY A 673 9.72 -7.05 -11.53
N GLY A 674 10.28 -8.26 -11.64
CA GLY A 674 11.57 -8.45 -12.30
C GLY A 674 11.69 -9.74 -13.11
N ARG A 675 12.84 -9.84 -13.79
CA ARG A 675 13.40 -11.07 -14.38
C ARG A 675 14.76 -11.35 -13.74
N PHE A 676 15.15 -12.61 -13.69
CA PHE A 676 16.42 -13.08 -13.12
C PHE A 676 17.05 -14.18 -13.99
#